data_AF-T1I0I4-F1
#
_entry.id   AF-T1I0I4-F1
#
_cell.length_a   1.000
_cell.length_b   1.000
_cell.length_c   1.000
_cell.angle_alpha   90.00
_cell.angle_beta   90.00
_cell.angle_gamma   90.00
#
_symmetry.space_group_name_H-M   'P 1'
#
loop_
_entity.id
_entity.type
_entity.pdbx_description
1 polymer ?
#
loop_
_entity_poly.entity_id
_entity_poly.type
_entity_poly.pdbx_seq_one_letter_code
_entity_poly.pdbx_strand_id
1 'polypeptide(L)'
;TREQCEIILQTYFEHRNYKLLNYSTKSANDASVGLMSSVSSLKIHVSIDGKIKEVSFFVKSPPQNAFQLDVVTKSCCFKKEAAFFGTMFSGLRSFLFYKSIPKCYLQDCESMIVLEDLSAKGYRNSTNSMGIDLKHTYVSLKALADIHAASLLYEHKIGRTWDEICPEEILRPWFNDIKSNPGYFDNRASAKLISSIIDLYFSDYPQNTIKMTKDFLFDFSQHMQKSKKYRNVITHQDLWCNNIMFKYDEKGDVDEAAIIDFQMYGYNPPSLDLLILIYCNTDKKTRDLHIDNLIDYYYKCLCQNISNHNVNPAEILTKEEFYASMEETMPTALCAATIFLQIVLVPENEINRILLANCTKIVVIQDISNIVYVTECISTKFIISNEAIRLFKAFSTSTKCVTKANCFKKEAAFFGTMFSGLRAFLLHKSIPNCFLPDCESLIVLEDLTVSGYRSTVSVGGIDLKHAYLSLKALADIHAASLLYEHKIGKKLDEICPVEILRPWFTEIDDNPGYKDNLAAAKIISRVIDKYFKNYPEIVTEKAKELLFKYSQNMQKSKNYRNVITHQDLWCNNIMYKYDDNDEVQSAVIIDFQMYGYGPPSLDVLQLIYCNTDKQTRELHMDQMLEYYYNCLCNNITVHKVRPDDLLTFDEFKASMVETMPTSLCSAPLYLHTVMIPEDEIYPILSDEEKFHIYMTDDRSIVLDLMAKCDDYKSRVMIAVEDLLSYLKEAAFFGTMFSGLRAFLLHKSIPNCYLPDYECLIVLENLTANGYRNSRNTIVGIDLKHAYVSLKALADIHAASLLYEHKIGKKLDEICPVEILRPFFTETEDYPGLKINIAAAKIISRVIDKYCTNYPEIVRERGKHLLFNYCQQMQKSKNYRNVLSHHDLWCANIMFKYDEADEVQSAVIIDFQIYGYSPPSLDVLQLIYCNIDKETRELHMDDMFQYYY
;
A
#
# COMPACT_ATOMS: atom_id res chain seq x y z
N THR A 1 3.32 -27.05 -40.80
CA THR A 1 2.58 -28.23 -41.29
C THR A 1 3.55 -29.27 -41.85
N ARG A 2 3.09 -30.47 -42.19
CA ARG A 2 3.94 -31.51 -42.82
C ARG A 2 4.50 -31.03 -44.17
N GLU A 3 3.69 -30.35 -44.96
CA GLU A 3 4.09 -29.77 -46.26
C GLU A 3 5.20 -28.72 -46.12
N GLN A 4 5.07 -27.79 -45.16
CA GLN A 4 6.13 -26.82 -44.88
C GLN A 4 7.44 -27.50 -44.44
N CYS A 5 7.36 -28.59 -43.67
CA CYS A 5 8.55 -29.38 -43.32
C CYS A 5 9.21 -29.99 -44.56
N GLU A 6 8.44 -30.47 -45.53
CA GLU A 6 9.00 -30.95 -46.80
C GLU A 6 9.73 -29.84 -47.57
N ILE A 7 9.17 -28.63 -47.65
CA ILE A 7 9.82 -27.47 -48.31
C ILE A 7 11.16 -27.13 -47.63
N ILE A 8 11.17 -27.09 -46.29
CA ILE A 8 12.37 -26.83 -45.49
C ILE A 8 13.43 -27.90 -45.77
N LEU A 9 13.03 -29.18 -45.78
CA LEU A 9 13.94 -30.31 -46.00
C LEU A 9 14.49 -30.37 -47.43
N GLN A 10 13.70 -30.01 -48.45
CA GLN A 10 14.17 -29.91 -49.83
C GLN A 10 15.31 -28.91 -49.94
N THR A 11 15.16 -27.76 -49.31
CA THR A 11 16.19 -26.70 -49.26
C THR A 11 17.40 -27.13 -48.42
N TYR A 12 17.17 -27.82 -47.29
CA TYR A 12 18.24 -28.27 -46.39
C TYR A 12 19.11 -29.39 -46.98
N PHE A 13 18.50 -30.36 -47.67
CA PHE A 13 19.19 -31.51 -48.24
C PHE A 13 19.61 -31.35 -49.70
N GLU A 14 19.33 -30.20 -50.32
CA GLU A 14 19.67 -29.93 -51.73
C GLU A 14 19.18 -31.07 -52.65
N HIS A 15 17.93 -31.52 -52.45
CA HIS A 15 17.28 -32.60 -53.22
C HIS A 15 17.88 -34.02 -53.06
N ARG A 16 18.60 -34.34 -51.98
CA ARG A 16 18.99 -35.73 -51.65
C ARG A 16 17.79 -36.58 -51.21
N ASN A 17 17.86 -37.91 -51.36
CA ASN A 17 16.82 -38.82 -50.90
C ASN A 17 16.73 -38.83 -49.36
N TYR A 18 15.60 -38.39 -48.82
CA TYR A 18 15.26 -38.47 -47.40
C TYR A 18 13.79 -38.90 -47.23
N LYS A 19 13.44 -39.43 -46.06
CA LYS A 19 12.05 -39.69 -45.68
C LYS A 19 11.71 -38.94 -44.39
N LEU A 20 10.77 -38.01 -44.46
CA LEU A 20 10.22 -37.31 -43.29
C LEU A 20 9.47 -38.31 -42.39
N LEU A 21 9.93 -38.48 -41.16
CA LEU A 21 9.32 -39.36 -40.17
C LEU A 21 8.31 -38.60 -39.30
N ASN A 22 8.80 -37.60 -38.56
CA ASN A 22 7.99 -36.75 -37.66
C ASN A 22 8.67 -35.38 -37.45
N TYR A 23 7.93 -34.42 -36.91
CA TYR A 23 8.43 -33.11 -36.53
C TYR A 23 7.79 -32.64 -35.22
N SER A 24 8.46 -31.76 -34.50
CA SER A 24 7.97 -31.16 -33.26
C SER A 24 8.44 -29.72 -33.14
N THR A 25 7.61 -28.86 -32.55
CA THR A 25 7.97 -27.48 -32.22
C THR A 25 7.98 -27.30 -30.72
N LYS A 26 8.88 -26.45 -30.23
CA LYS A 26 8.93 -26.04 -28.83
C LYS A 26 9.05 -24.53 -28.78
N SER A 27 8.10 -23.85 -28.15
CA SER A 27 8.19 -22.41 -27.91
C SER A 27 9.39 -22.10 -27.02
N ALA A 28 10.11 -21.02 -27.29
CA ALA A 28 10.99 -20.46 -26.27
C ALA A 28 10.09 -19.81 -25.20
N ASN A 29 10.39 -20.03 -23.92
CA ASN A 29 9.64 -19.49 -22.79
C ASN A 29 10.29 -18.22 -22.19
N ASP A 30 11.37 -17.72 -22.80
CA ASP A 30 12.05 -16.52 -22.31
C ASP A 30 11.33 -15.27 -22.83
N ALA A 31 10.81 -14.48 -21.90
CA ALA A 31 10.04 -13.28 -22.19
C ALA A 31 10.89 -12.13 -22.79
N SER A 32 12.22 -12.23 -22.72
CA SER A 32 13.17 -11.36 -23.44
C SER A 32 13.31 -11.70 -24.93
N VAL A 33 12.92 -12.90 -25.35
CA VAL A 33 13.00 -13.33 -26.75
C VAL A 33 11.67 -13.08 -27.45
N GLY A 34 11.37 -11.81 -27.74
CA GLY A 34 10.32 -11.48 -28.71
C GLY A 34 9.33 -10.39 -28.33
N LEU A 35 9.79 -9.14 -28.19
CA LEU A 35 8.88 -7.98 -28.10
C LEU A 35 7.95 -7.87 -29.33
N MET A 36 8.47 -8.25 -30.51
CA MET A 36 7.85 -8.07 -31.83
C MET A 36 7.62 -9.39 -32.60
N SER A 37 7.92 -10.55 -32.01
CA SER A 37 7.73 -11.85 -32.68
C SER A 37 7.68 -13.01 -31.68
N SER A 38 6.89 -14.03 -31.96
CA SER A 38 6.98 -15.32 -31.27
C SER A 38 8.15 -16.14 -31.84
N VAL A 39 8.91 -16.82 -30.98
CA VAL A 39 10.02 -17.69 -31.42
C VAL A 39 9.82 -19.14 -30.97
N SER A 40 10.25 -20.08 -31.79
CA SER A 40 10.21 -21.50 -31.47
C SER A 40 11.34 -22.28 -32.15
N SER A 41 11.74 -23.39 -31.53
CA SER A 41 12.63 -24.36 -32.17
C SER A 41 11.81 -25.43 -32.90
N LEU A 42 12.13 -25.71 -34.16
CA LEU A 42 11.54 -26.80 -34.94
C LEU A 42 12.56 -27.93 -35.07
N LYS A 43 12.20 -29.13 -34.61
CA LYS A 43 12.98 -30.35 -34.76
C LYS A 43 12.30 -31.28 -35.75
N ILE A 44 13.03 -31.72 -36.77
CA ILE A 44 12.53 -32.65 -37.80
C ILE A 44 13.36 -33.93 -37.76
N HIS A 45 12.67 -35.07 -37.67
CA HIS A 45 13.28 -36.40 -37.74
C HIS A 45 13.13 -36.95 -39.14
N VAL A 46 14.26 -37.25 -39.79
CA VAL A 46 14.32 -37.81 -41.14
C VAL A 46 15.06 -39.15 -41.13
N SER A 47 14.68 -40.04 -42.05
CA SER A 47 15.49 -41.22 -42.39
C SER A 47 16.27 -40.94 -43.67
N ILE A 48 17.59 -41.13 -43.61
CA ILE A 48 18.51 -41.02 -44.75
C ILE A 48 19.27 -42.34 -44.80
N ASP A 49 19.16 -43.08 -45.91
CA ASP A 49 19.79 -44.38 -46.10
C ASP A 49 19.55 -45.37 -44.92
N GLY A 50 18.34 -45.34 -44.35
CA GLY A 50 17.94 -46.18 -43.22
C GLY A 50 18.39 -45.69 -41.84
N LYS A 51 19.17 -44.61 -41.73
CA LYS A 51 19.57 -43.99 -40.46
C LYS A 51 18.67 -42.82 -40.10
N ILE A 52 18.21 -42.79 -38.86
CA ILE A 52 17.41 -41.67 -38.34
C ILE A 52 18.36 -40.53 -37.95
N LYS A 53 18.08 -39.33 -38.45
CA LYS A 53 18.80 -38.09 -38.13
C LYS A 53 17.80 -37.03 -37.68
N GLU A 54 18.15 -36.31 -36.61
CA GLU A 54 17.45 -35.08 -36.20
C GLU A 54 18.14 -33.87 -36.85
N VAL A 55 17.34 -32.95 -37.36
CA VAL A 55 17.77 -31.62 -37.80
C VAL A 55 16.93 -30.55 -37.11
N SER A 56 17.55 -29.46 -36.68
CA SER A 56 16.90 -28.37 -35.94
C SER A 56 16.92 -27.06 -36.71
N PHE A 57 15.89 -26.25 -36.51
CA PHE A 57 15.67 -24.95 -37.14
C PHE A 57 15.13 -23.95 -36.12
N PHE A 58 15.42 -22.67 -36.35
CA PHE A 58 14.86 -21.55 -35.60
C PHE A 58 13.66 -21.00 -36.36
N VAL A 59 12.52 -20.83 -35.69
CA VAL A 59 11.28 -20.36 -36.31
C VAL A 59 10.82 -19.09 -35.63
N LYS A 60 10.64 -18.03 -36.41
CA LYS A 60 10.08 -16.74 -36.00
C LYS A 60 8.69 -16.59 -36.62
N SER A 61 7.70 -16.21 -35.83
CA SER A 61 6.31 -16.00 -36.26
C SER A 61 5.78 -14.69 -35.68
N PRO A 62 4.70 -14.11 -36.24
CA PRO A 62 4.05 -12.97 -35.63
C PRO A 62 3.69 -13.23 -34.15
N PRO A 63 3.68 -12.18 -33.31
CA PRO A 63 3.30 -12.31 -31.91
C PRO A 63 1.82 -12.72 -31.78
N GLN A 64 1.49 -13.49 -30.73
CA GLN A 64 0.10 -13.88 -30.45
C GLN A 64 -0.68 -12.78 -29.71
N ASN A 65 0.02 -11.87 -29.03
CA ASN A 65 -0.60 -10.75 -28.32
C ASN A 65 -1.14 -9.72 -29.33
N ALA A 66 -2.42 -9.33 -29.18
CA ALA A 66 -3.10 -8.46 -30.13
C ALA A 66 -2.47 -7.06 -30.26
N PHE A 67 -1.92 -6.50 -29.19
CA PHE A 67 -1.24 -5.20 -29.24
C PHE A 67 0.10 -5.32 -29.97
N GLN A 68 0.91 -6.30 -29.60
CA GLN A 68 2.18 -6.56 -30.29
C GLN A 68 1.93 -6.83 -31.78
N LEU A 69 0.88 -7.58 -32.11
CA LEU A 69 0.48 -7.84 -33.49
C LEU A 69 0.07 -6.56 -34.22
N ASP A 70 -0.68 -5.65 -33.59
CA ASP A 70 -1.04 -4.35 -34.16
C ASP A 70 0.20 -3.48 -34.44
N VAL A 71 1.16 -3.43 -33.50
CA VAL A 71 2.44 -2.72 -33.68
C VAL A 71 3.26 -3.31 -34.82
N VAL A 72 3.43 -4.64 -34.84
CA VAL A 72 4.15 -5.36 -35.90
C VAL A 72 3.47 -5.16 -37.26
N THR A 73 2.15 -5.15 -37.29
CA THR A 73 1.36 -4.94 -38.52
C THR A 73 1.53 -3.51 -39.03
N LYS A 74 1.42 -2.50 -38.16
CA LYS A 74 1.54 -1.07 -38.54
C LYS A 74 2.96 -0.67 -38.92
N SER A 75 3.97 -1.28 -38.30
CA SER A 75 5.37 -1.01 -38.60
C SER A 75 5.91 -1.79 -39.81
N CYS A 76 5.21 -2.86 -40.20
CA CYS A 76 5.65 -3.81 -41.22
C CYS A 76 6.99 -4.51 -40.90
N CYS A 77 7.47 -4.51 -39.65
CA CYS A 77 8.81 -5.03 -39.31
C CYS A 77 8.99 -6.52 -39.64
N PHE A 78 7.99 -7.37 -39.34
CA PHE A 78 8.02 -8.79 -39.70
C PHE A 78 8.01 -9.02 -41.22
N LYS A 79 7.18 -8.25 -41.94
CA LYS A 79 7.13 -8.29 -43.41
C LYS A 79 8.45 -7.89 -44.03
N LYS A 80 9.10 -6.87 -43.46
CA LYS A 80 10.43 -6.43 -43.87
C LYS A 80 11.46 -7.54 -43.69
N GLU A 81 11.54 -8.16 -42.51
CA GLU A 81 12.49 -9.24 -42.25
C GLU A 81 12.25 -10.44 -43.20
N ALA A 82 11.00 -10.81 -43.45
CA ALA A 82 10.67 -11.85 -44.43
C ALA A 82 11.10 -11.46 -45.86
N ALA A 83 10.91 -10.19 -46.26
CA ALA A 83 11.36 -9.67 -47.55
C ALA A 83 12.89 -9.65 -47.67
N PHE A 84 13.60 -9.35 -46.57
CA PHE A 84 15.05 -9.45 -46.50
C PHE A 84 15.51 -10.88 -46.79
N PHE A 85 15.00 -11.88 -46.06
CA PHE A 85 15.39 -13.28 -46.27
C PHE A 85 14.91 -13.87 -47.59
N GLY A 86 13.89 -13.29 -48.22
CA GLY A 86 13.42 -13.68 -49.54
C GLY A 86 14.21 -13.06 -50.68
N THR A 87 13.85 -11.83 -51.04
CA THR A 87 14.32 -11.20 -52.28
C THR A 87 15.75 -10.68 -52.15
N MET A 88 16.14 -10.13 -50.99
CA MET A 88 17.48 -9.54 -50.83
C MET A 88 18.54 -10.60 -50.55
N PHE A 89 18.33 -11.45 -49.55
CA PHE A 89 19.30 -12.44 -49.10
C PHE A 89 19.64 -13.45 -50.20
N SER A 90 18.68 -13.83 -51.05
CA SER A 90 18.95 -14.67 -52.21
C SER A 90 19.97 -14.06 -53.18
N GLY A 91 19.96 -12.73 -53.33
CA GLY A 91 20.97 -11.98 -54.09
C GLY A 91 22.32 -11.87 -53.35
N LEU A 92 22.28 -11.53 -52.06
CA LEU A 92 23.47 -11.33 -51.23
C LEU A 92 24.26 -12.62 -50.99
N ARG A 93 23.58 -13.76 -50.88
CA ARG A 93 24.17 -15.05 -50.48
C ARG A 93 25.35 -15.47 -51.35
N SER A 94 25.33 -15.13 -52.64
CA SER A 94 26.42 -15.47 -53.56
C SER A 94 27.71 -14.66 -53.33
N PHE A 95 27.62 -13.57 -52.57
CA PHE A 95 28.73 -12.65 -52.31
C PHE A 95 29.29 -12.73 -50.87
N LEU A 96 28.57 -13.38 -49.94
CA LEU A 96 29.05 -13.57 -48.58
C LEU A 96 30.21 -14.58 -48.54
N PHE A 97 31.32 -14.21 -47.90
CA PHE A 97 32.44 -15.13 -47.66
C PHE A 97 32.32 -15.87 -46.34
N TYR A 98 31.80 -15.20 -45.33
CA TYR A 98 31.69 -15.75 -43.98
C TYR A 98 30.24 -16.11 -43.69
N LYS A 99 30.04 -16.79 -42.56
CA LYS A 99 28.71 -17.11 -42.06
C LYS A 99 28.10 -15.92 -41.30
N SER A 100 28.11 -14.76 -41.95
CA SER A 100 27.72 -13.48 -41.35
C SER A 100 26.21 -13.35 -41.15
N ILE A 101 25.40 -14.15 -41.86
CA ILE A 101 23.94 -14.18 -41.79
C ILE A 101 23.48 -15.65 -41.73
N PRO A 102 22.49 -16.02 -40.89
CA PRO A 102 21.93 -17.36 -40.88
C PRO A 102 21.27 -17.72 -42.22
N LYS A 103 21.32 -19.00 -42.60
CA LYS A 103 20.57 -19.47 -43.78
C LYS A 103 19.06 -19.41 -43.50
N CYS A 104 18.29 -18.93 -44.47
CA CYS A 104 16.84 -19.07 -44.47
C CYS A 104 16.40 -20.31 -45.28
N TYR A 105 15.45 -21.06 -44.75
CA TYR A 105 14.89 -22.27 -45.36
C TYR A 105 13.44 -22.10 -45.82
N LEU A 106 12.72 -21.18 -45.19
CA LEU A 106 11.34 -20.83 -45.55
C LEU A 106 11.08 -19.42 -45.04
N GLN A 107 10.45 -18.58 -45.87
CA GLN A 107 9.97 -17.28 -45.45
C GLN A 107 8.59 -17.04 -46.05
N ASP A 108 7.69 -16.54 -45.22
CA ASP A 108 6.35 -16.12 -45.59
C ASP A 108 6.03 -14.83 -44.82
N CYS A 109 5.64 -13.78 -45.54
CA CYS A 109 5.49 -12.45 -44.98
C CYS A 109 4.30 -12.30 -44.01
N GLU A 110 3.41 -13.30 -43.95
CA GLU A 110 2.22 -13.27 -43.10
C GLU A 110 2.27 -14.28 -41.94
N SER A 111 3.10 -15.32 -42.02
CA SER A 111 3.05 -16.44 -41.09
C SER A 111 4.36 -16.79 -40.36
N MET A 112 5.48 -16.96 -41.06
CA MET A 112 6.72 -17.43 -40.42
C MET A 112 7.99 -17.22 -41.25
N ILE A 113 9.11 -17.13 -40.54
CA ILE A 113 10.48 -17.20 -41.08
C ILE A 113 11.18 -18.38 -40.40
N VAL A 114 11.77 -19.28 -41.18
CA VAL A 114 12.49 -20.46 -40.70
C VAL A 114 13.97 -20.33 -41.07
N LEU A 115 14.79 -20.14 -40.05
CA LEU A 115 16.22 -19.91 -40.15
C LEU A 115 17.02 -21.11 -39.64
N GLU A 116 18.31 -21.10 -39.97
CA GLU A 116 19.30 -21.99 -39.38
C GLU A 116 19.36 -21.80 -37.87
N ASP A 117 19.30 -22.92 -37.14
CA ASP A 117 19.52 -22.94 -35.71
C ASP A 117 21.01 -22.78 -35.39
N LEU A 118 21.44 -21.53 -35.24
CA LEU A 118 22.82 -21.18 -34.92
C LEU A 118 23.26 -21.72 -33.54
N SER A 119 22.32 -21.88 -32.60
CA SER A 119 22.61 -22.47 -31.29
C SER A 119 23.06 -23.93 -31.41
N ALA A 120 22.40 -24.71 -32.28
CA ALA A 120 22.81 -26.08 -32.62
C ALA A 120 24.13 -26.15 -33.39
N LYS A 121 24.64 -25.02 -33.89
CA LYS A 121 25.96 -24.89 -34.53
C LYS A 121 27.04 -24.35 -33.59
N GLY A 122 26.74 -24.20 -32.31
CA GLY A 122 27.68 -23.73 -31.29
C GLY A 122 27.85 -22.21 -31.23
N TYR A 123 26.99 -21.45 -31.90
CA TYR A 123 26.95 -20.00 -31.70
C TYR A 123 26.13 -19.69 -30.44
N ARG A 124 26.51 -18.63 -29.73
CA ARG A 124 25.82 -18.12 -28.55
C ARG A 124 25.91 -16.60 -28.49
N ASN A 125 24.90 -15.96 -27.92
CA ASN A 125 24.95 -14.54 -27.63
C ASN A 125 26.03 -14.22 -26.58
N SER A 126 26.44 -12.95 -26.52
CA SER A 126 27.26 -12.45 -25.41
C SER A 126 26.50 -12.60 -24.09
N THR A 127 27.19 -13.02 -23.03
CA THR A 127 26.63 -13.03 -21.66
C THR A 127 26.78 -11.70 -20.96
N ASN A 128 27.49 -10.74 -21.55
CA ASN A 128 27.69 -9.41 -20.99
C ASN A 128 26.68 -8.43 -21.60
N SER A 129 25.72 -7.98 -20.78
CA SER A 129 24.70 -6.99 -21.17
C SER A 129 25.25 -5.56 -21.31
N MET A 130 26.47 -5.29 -20.83
CA MET A 130 27.11 -3.97 -20.90
C MET A 130 27.95 -3.77 -22.18
N GLY A 131 27.91 -4.72 -23.11
CA GLY A 131 28.68 -4.69 -24.36
C GLY A 131 29.65 -5.87 -24.52
N ILE A 132 30.44 -5.82 -25.59
CA ILE A 132 31.38 -6.88 -25.97
C ILE A 132 32.83 -6.38 -25.88
N ASP A 133 33.77 -7.29 -25.65
CA ASP A 133 35.19 -6.93 -25.60
C ASP A 133 35.76 -6.58 -26.99
N LEU A 134 37.02 -6.15 -27.01
CA LEU A 134 37.70 -5.73 -28.22
C LEU A 134 37.83 -6.86 -29.26
N LYS A 135 38.07 -8.12 -28.84
CA LYS A 135 38.17 -9.26 -29.76
C LYS A 135 36.83 -9.53 -30.44
N HIS A 136 35.76 -9.57 -29.66
CA HIS A 136 34.41 -9.73 -30.18
C HIS A 136 34.04 -8.58 -31.11
N THR A 137 34.40 -7.34 -30.76
CA THR A 137 34.20 -6.17 -31.63
C THR A 137 34.84 -6.36 -33.00
N TYR A 138 36.12 -6.79 -33.07
CA TYR A 138 36.79 -7.06 -34.34
C TYR A 138 36.09 -8.15 -35.18
N VAL A 139 35.62 -9.23 -34.54
CA VAL A 139 34.91 -10.30 -35.25
C VAL A 139 33.53 -9.83 -35.75
N SER A 140 32.81 -9.03 -34.96
CA SER A 140 31.55 -8.40 -35.36
C SER A 140 31.72 -7.44 -36.54
N LEU A 141 32.77 -6.60 -36.52
CA LEU A 141 33.10 -5.69 -37.62
C LEU A 141 33.43 -6.43 -38.91
N LYS A 142 34.11 -7.57 -38.81
CA LYS A 142 34.41 -8.43 -39.97
C LYS A 142 33.13 -9.02 -40.58
N ALA A 143 32.20 -9.49 -39.75
CA ALA A 143 30.90 -9.98 -40.21
C ALA A 143 30.06 -8.85 -40.86
N LEU A 144 30.02 -7.66 -40.26
CA LEU A 144 29.32 -6.50 -40.82
C LEU A 144 29.91 -6.09 -42.17
N ALA A 145 31.24 -6.04 -42.28
CA ALA A 145 31.92 -5.70 -43.53
C ALA A 145 31.64 -6.72 -44.66
N ASP A 146 31.42 -8.00 -44.34
CA ASP A 146 31.02 -9.03 -45.28
C ASP A 146 29.60 -8.79 -45.83
N ILE A 147 28.66 -8.40 -44.96
CA ILE A 147 27.28 -8.06 -45.34
C ILE A 147 27.25 -6.81 -46.23
N HIS A 148 27.94 -5.75 -45.82
CA HIS A 148 27.99 -4.51 -46.60
C HIS A 148 28.73 -4.71 -47.94
N ALA A 149 29.80 -5.49 -47.99
CA ALA A 149 30.46 -5.86 -49.24
C ALA A 149 29.50 -6.61 -50.17
N ALA A 150 28.76 -7.59 -49.65
CA ALA A 150 27.78 -8.35 -50.44
C ALA A 150 26.67 -7.45 -51.00
N SER A 151 26.20 -6.47 -50.22
CA SER A 151 25.20 -5.49 -50.67
C SER A 151 25.71 -4.65 -51.83
N LEU A 152 26.92 -4.13 -51.71
CA LEU A 152 27.59 -3.32 -52.73
C LEU A 152 27.89 -4.11 -54.01
N LEU A 153 28.42 -5.33 -53.86
CA LEU A 153 28.74 -6.21 -54.98
C LEU A 153 27.49 -6.63 -55.75
N TYR A 154 26.38 -6.85 -55.05
CA TYR A 154 25.11 -7.15 -55.70
C TYR A 154 24.66 -5.98 -56.58
N GLU A 155 24.63 -4.74 -56.05
CA GLU A 155 24.31 -3.55 -56.83
C GLU A 155 25.25 -3.36 -58.02
N HIS A 156 26.56 -3.56 -57.80
CA HIS A 156 27.57 -3.46 -58.85
C HIS A 156 27.32 -4.48 -59.97
N LYS A 157 26.97 -5.73 -59.61
CA LYS A 157 26.65 -6.78 -60.59
C LYS A 157 25.39 -6.49 -61.39
N ILE A 158 24.35 -5.93 -60.78
CA ILE A 158 23.08 -5.66 -61.46
C ILE A 158 23.03 -4.28 -62.12
N GLY A 159 23.98 -3.39 -61.81
CA GLY A 159 24.07 -2.03 -62.34
C GLY A 159 22.95 -1.08 -61.86
N ARG A 160 22.27 -1.43 -60.78
CA ARG A 160 21.13 -0.69 -60.20
C ARG A 160 21.24 -0.66 -58.68
N THR A 161 20.80 0.41 -58.05
CA THR A 161 20.81 0.54 -56.59
C THR A 161 19.60 -0.12 -55.94
N TRP A 162 19.69 -0.46 -54.65
CA TRP A 162 18.60 -1.12 -53.92
C TRP A 162 17.29 -0.32 -53.95
N ASP A 163 17.35 1.00 -53.87
CA ASP A 163 16.20 1.89 -53.95
C ASP A 163 15.60 2.03 -55.36
N GLU A 164 16.29 1.56 -56.40
CA GLU A 164 15.72 1.43 -57.74
C GLU A 164 15.00 0.08 -57.92
N ILE A 165 15.44 -0.98 -57.22
CA ILE A 165 14.89 -2.34 -57.38
C ILE A 165 13.88 -2.73 -56.31
N CYS A 166 13.91 -2.11 -55.14
CA CYS A 166 13.00 -2.38 -54.04
C CYS A 166 12.00 -1.23 -53.85
N PRO A 167 10.73 -1.54 -53.52
CA PRO A 167 9.76 -0.51 -53.15
C PRO A 167 10.26 0.31 -51.95
N GLU A 168 9.97 1.60 -51.95
CA GLU A 168 10.36 2.52 -50.87
C GLU A 168 9.92 2.01 -49.49
N GLU A 169 8.74 1.40 -49.39
CA GLU A 169 8.20 0.85 -48.15
C GLU A 169 9.09 -0.25 -47.53
N ILE A 170 9.77 -1.04 -48.37
CA ILE A 170 10.65 -2.14 -47.94
C ILE A 170 11.97 -1.60 -47.39
N LEU A 171 12.46 -0.47 -47.91
CA LEU A 171 13.70 0.17 -47.47
C LEU A 171 13.50 1.27 -46.41
N ARG A 172 12.25 1.63 -46.13
CA ARG A 172 11.91 2.69 -45.18
C ARG A 172 12.44 2.35 -43.78
N PRO A 173 13.20 3.23 -43.12
CA PRO A 173 13.69 2.97 -41.76
C PRO A 173 12.53 2.86 -40.76
N TRP A 174 12.74 2.12 -39.67
CA TRP A 174 11.76 2.05 -38.56
C TRP A 174 11.43 3.44 -38.03
N PHE A 175 12.46 4.23 -37.72
CA PHE A 175 12.31 5.63 -37.37
C PHE A 175 12.10 6.46 -38.64
N ASN A 176 10.88 6.92 -38.84
CA ASN A 176 10.48 7.74 -39.98
C ASN A 176 9.39 8.74 -39.56
N ASP A 177 9.12 9.73 -40.42
CA ASP A 177 8.19 10.82 -40.10
C ASP A 177 6.71 10.49 -40.38
N ILE A 178 6.39 9.23 -40.68
CA ILE A 178 5.01 8.81 -40.89
C ILE A 178 4.34 8.66 -39.53
N LYS A 179 3.45 9.58 -39.19
CA LYS A 179 2.76 9.64 -37.89
C LYS A 179 1.91 8.41 -37.55
N SER A 180 1.59 7.55 -38.51
CA SER A 180 0.91 6.27 -38.27
C SER A 180 1.86 5.11 -37.99
N ASN A 181 3.16 5.28 -38.23
CA ASN A 181 4.17 4.27 -37.97
C ASN A 181 4.56 4.29 -36.47
N PRO A 182 4.59 3.13 -35.78
CA PRO A 182 5.03 3.03 -34.39
C PRO A 182 6.41 3.67 -34.12
N GLY A 183 7.35 3.59 -35.06
CA GLY A 183 8.68 4.18 -34.93
C GLY A 183 8.71 5.70 -34.82
N TYR A 184 7.68 6.40 -35.33
CA TYR A 184 7.53 7.84 -35.11
C TYR A 184 7.27 8.16 -33.63
N PHE A 185 6.39 7.39 -32.99
CA PHE A 185 6.07 7.56 -31.57
C PHE A 185 7.20 7.11 -30.67
N ASP A 186 7.89 6.03 -31.04
CA ASP A 186 9.09 5.54 -30.37
C ASP A 186 10.19 6.61 -30.33
N ASN A 187 10.49 7.25 -31.48
CA ASN A 187 11.42 8.37 -31.53
C ASN A 187 11.01 9.50 -30.56
N ARG A 188 9.76 9.97 -30.63
CA ARG A 188 9.28 11.07 -29.79
C ARG A 188 9.32 10.75 -28.30
N ALA A 189 9.00 9.53 -27.91
CA ALA A 189 9.07 9.09 -26.51
C ALA A 189 10.53 9.04 -26.03
N SER A 190 11.41 8.43 -26.83
CA SER A 190 12.84 8.34 -26.53
C SER A 190 13.51 9.72 -26.47
N ALA A 191 13.20 10.62 -27.40
CA ALA A 191 13.72 11.98 -27.41
C ALA A 191 13.31 12.79 -26.16
N LYS A 192 12.06 12.64 -25.70
CA LYS A 192 11.57 13.26 -24.45
C LYS A 192 12.33 12.76 -23.23
N LEU A 193 12.50 11.44 -23.12
CA LEU A 193 13.29 10.82 -22.06
C LEU A 193 14.71 11.38 -22.05
N ILE A 194 15.41 11.24 -23.17
CA ILE A 194 16.83 11.59 -23.24
C ILE A 194 17.02 13.09 -23.00
N SER A 195 16.10 13.93 -23.49
CA SER A 195 16.09 15.37 -23.17
C SER A 195 16.05 15.64 -21.67
N SER A 196 15.32 14.81 -20.91
CA SER A 196 15.21 14.93 -19.46
C SER A 196 16.49 14.48 -18.77
N ILE A 197 17.10 13.38 -19.23
CA ILE A 197 18.43 12.93 -18.77
C ILE A 197 19.47 14.03 -19.00
N ILE A 198 19.41 14.71 -20.16
CA ILE A 198 20.28 15.86 -20.47
C ILE A 198 20.07 16.99 -19.46
N ASP A 199 18.82 17.35 -19.14
CA ASP A 199 18.53 18.40 -18.15
C ASP A 199 19.00 18.05 -16.74
N LEU A 200 18.92 16.78 -16.37
CA LEU A 200 19.29 16.29 -15.04
C LEU A 200 20.81 16.21 -14.85
N TYR A 201 21.50 15.58 -15.79
CA TYR A 201 22.89 15.17 -15.61
C TYR A 201 23.90 16.00 -16.41
N PHE A 202 23.43 16.80 -17.37
CA PHE A 202 24.28 17.54 -18.31
C PHE A 202 23.88 19.01 -18.40
N SER A 203 23.25 19.57 -17.36
CA SER A 203 22.81 20.98 -17.31
C SER A 203 23.96 21.99 -17.25
N ASP A 204 25.17 21.53 -16.95
CA ASP A 204 26.42 22.30 -16.95
C ASP A 204 26.97 22.54 -18.37
N TYR A 205 26.48 21.82 -19.39
CA TYR A 205 26.86 22.04 -20.78
C TYR A 205 26.28 23.37 -21.31
N PRO A 206 26.92 23.99 -22.32
CA PRO A 206 26.40 25.22 -22.93
C PRO A 206 24.95 25.05 -23.41
N GLN A 207 24.08 25.99 -23.04
CA GLN A 207 22.64 25.89 -23.33
C GLN A 207 22.31 25.74 -24.82
N ASN A 208 23.11 26.37 -25.70
CA ASN A 208 22.97 26.17 -27.14
C ASN A 208 23.28 24.73 -27.56
N THR A 209 24.28 24.09 -26.96
CA THR A 209 24.61 22.67 -27.21
C THR A 209 23.47 21.77 -26.74
N ILE A 210 22.97 21.98 -25.50
CA ILE A 210 21.82 21.23 -24.97
C ILE A 210 20.63 21.34 -25.92
N LYS A 211 20.29 22.55 -26.35
CA LYS A 211 19.20 22.79 -27.28
C LYS A 211 19.41 22.06 -28.61
N MET A 212 20.59 22.20 -29.23
CA MET A 212 20.90 21.52 -30.49
C MET A 212 20.81 20.00 -30.38
N THR A 213 21.29 19.41 -29.27
CA THR A 213 21.19 17.97 -29.04
C THR A 213 19.75 17.52 -28.91
N LYS A 214 18.90 18.27 -28.18
CA LYS A 214 17.47 17.95 -28.06
C LYS A 214 16.73 18.09 -29.38
N ASP A 215 16.99 19.15 -30.13
CA ASP A 215 16.39 19.37 -31.45
C ASP A 215 16.75 18.19 -32.37
N PHE A 216 18.03 17.76 -32.38
CA PHE A 216 18.48 16.60 -33.16
C PHE A 216 17.80 15.29 -32.72
N LEU A 217 17.63 15.06 -31.42
CA LEU A 217 16.90 13.89 -30.88
C LEU A 217 15.45 13.87 -31.39
N PHE A 218 14.76 15.01 -31.36
CA PHE A 218 13.38 15.08 -31.84
C PHE A 218 13.24 14.92 -33.35
N ASP A 219 14.27 15.32 -34.11
CA ASP A 219 14.34 15.19 -35.57
C ASP A 219 15.02 13.90 -36.05
N PHE A 220 15.39 12.98 -35.14
CA PHE A 220 16.13 11.76 -35.47
C PHE A 220 15.54 10.93 -36.62
N SER A 221 14.20 10.83 -36.72
CA SER A 221 13.52 10.13 -37.82
C SER A 221 13.77 10.74 -39.21
N GLN A 222 14.01 12.06 -39.28
CA GLN A 222 14.41 12.74 -40.52
C GLN A 222 15.87 12.43 -40.88
N HIS A 223 16.71 12.20 -39.87
CA HIS A 223 18.13 11.91 -40.04
C HIS A 223 18.44 10.44 -40.38
N MET A 224 17.45 9.54 -40.22
CA MET A 224 17.56 8.13 -40.61
C MET A 224 17.32 7.88 -42.11
N GLN A 225 16.95 8.91 -42.87
CA GLN A 225 16.74 8.79 -44.33
C GLN A 225 18.06 8.50 -45.07
N LYS A 226 17.96 7.86 -46.23
CA LYS A 226 19.13 7.54 -47.08
C LYS A 226 19.94 8.78 -47.41
N SER A 227 21.26 8.63 -47.53
CA SER A 227 22.10 9.73 -48.00
C SER A 227 21.80 10.00 -49.48
N LYS A 228 21.72 11.28 -49.84
CA LYS A 228 21.67 11.71 -51.25
C LYS A 228 23.06 12.03 -51.79
N LYS A 229 24.08 12.05 -50.93
CA LYS A 229 25.44 12.49 -51.24
C LYS A 229 26.42 11.32 -51.31
N TYR A 230 26.31 10.37 -50.38
CA TYR A 230 27.27 9.29 -50.22
C TYR A 230 26.68 7.94 -50.61
N ARG A 231 27.54 6.99 -50.99
CA ARG A 231 27.13 5.62 -51.33
C ARG A 231 26.40 4.95 -50.16
N ASN A 232 25.20 4.44 -50.45
CA ASN A 232 24.39 3.67 -49.50
C ASN A 232 24.56 2.16 -49.71
N VAL A 233 24.30 1.38 -48.67
CA VAL A 233 24.24 -0.09 -48.65
C VAL A 233 23.02 -0.53 -47.86
N ILE A 234 22.65 -1.81 -47.95
CA ILE A 234 21.70 -2.38 -47.00
C ILE A 234 22.34 -2.40 -45.61
N THR A 235 21.79 -1.61 -44.70
CA THR A 235 22.21 -1.48 -43.30
C THR A 235 21.20 -2.16 -42.38
N HIS A 236 21.65 -2.83 -41.33
CA HIS A 236 20.88 -3.49 -40.28
C HIS A 236 20.11 -2.53 -39.36
N GLN A 237 20.71 -1.41 -38.96
CA GLN A 237 20.17 -0.33 -38.10
C GLN A 237 19.83 -0.69 -36.65
N ASP A 238 19.86 -1.97 -36.26
CA ASP A 238 19.63 -2.44 -34.88
C ASP A 238 20.80 -3.29 -34.33
N LEU A 239 22.04 -2.78 -34.41
CA LEU A 239 23.26 -3.54 -34.10
C LEU A 239 23.71 -3.42 -32.64
N TRP A 240 22.96 -4.00 -31.72
CA TRP A 240 23.35 -4.22 -30.31
C TRP A 240 23.70 -5.70 -30.05
N CYS A 241 24.28 -6.01 -28.89
CA CYS A 241 25.02 -7.26 -28.68
C CYS A 241 24.15 -8.52 -28.78
N ASN A 242 22.85 -8.41 -28.48
CA ASN A 242 21.94 -9.55 -28.57
C ASN A 242 21.55 -9.90 -30.02
N ASN A 243 21.74 -8.98 -30.96
CA ASN A 243 21.57 -9.24 -32.39
C ASN A 243 22.86 -9.79 -33.05
N ILE A 244 23.86 -10.17 -32.25
CA ILE A 244 25.10 -10.77 -32.71
C ILE A 244 25.34 -12.08 -31.93
N MET A 245 25.44 -13.19 -32.66
CA MET A 245 25.81 -14.48 -32.08
C MET A 245 27.25 -14.83 -32.43
N PHE A 246 27.99 -15.35 -31.45
CA PHE A 246 29.41 -15.64 -31.55
C PHE A 246 29.70 -17.13 -31.45
N LYS A 247 30.67 -17.60 -32.23
CA LYS A 247 31.22 -18.94 -32.14
C LYS A 247 32.70 -18.86 -31.78
N TYR A 248 33.13 -19.84 -31.00
CA TYR A 248 34.45 -19.88 -30.38
C TYR A 248 35.23 -21.07 -30.92
N ASP A 249 36.54 -20.91 -31.07
CA ASP A 249 37.44 -21.99 -31.44
C ASP A 249 37.68 -22.97 -30.28
N GLU A 250 38.49 -24.00 -30.52
CA GLU A 250 38.81 -25.01 -29.49
C GLU A 250 39.58 -24.44 -28.28
N LYS A 251 40.19 -23.26 -28.41
CA LYS A 251 40.90 -22.56 -27.33
C LYS A 251 39.98 -21.63 -26.54
N GLY A 252 38.74 -21.46 -26.99
CA GLY A 252 37.77 -20.55 -26.41
C GLY A 252 37.93 -19.10 -26.86
N ASP A 253 38.74 -18.82 -27.89
CA ASP A 253 38.82 -17.50 -28.52
C ASP A 253 37.66 -17.33 -29.51
N VAL A 254 37.11 -16.11 -29.58
CA VAL A 254 36.05 -15.78 -30.54
C VAL A 254 36.59 -15.85 -31.97
N ASP A 255 35.94 -16.65 -32.82
CA ASP A 255 36.38 -16.95 -34.18
C ASP A 255 35.40 -16.39 -35.23
N GLU A 256 34.10 -16.59 -35.02
CA GLU A 256 33.05 -16.18 -35.97
C GLU A 256 31.94 -15.38 -35.28
N ALA A 257 31.32 -14.47 -36.02
CA ALA A 257 30.09 -13.77 -35.63
C ALA A 257 29.04 -13.89 -36.74
N ALA A 258 27.79 -14.07 -36.34
CA ALA A 258 26.62 -14.03 -37.21
C ALA A 258 25.68 -12.93 -36.70
N ILE A 259 25.30 -12.02 -37.59
CA ILE A 259 24.33 -10.96 -37.33
C ILE A 259 22.93 -11.52 -37.62
N ILE A 260 22.01 -11.28 -36.70
CA ILE A 260 20.63 -11.78 -36.72
C ILE A 260 19.63 -10.63 -36.51
N ASP A 261 18.35 -10.89 -36.80
CA ASP A 261 17.23 -9.96 -36.58
C ASP A 261 17.22 -8.71 -37.50
N PHE A 262 17.07 -8.95 -38.81
CA PHE A 262 16.99 -7.90 -39.82
C PHE A 262 15.58 -7.27 -39.89
N GLN A 263 14.92 -6.99 -38.77
CA GLN A 263 13.58 -6.39 -38.75
C GLN A 263 13.58 -4.87 -39.02
N MET A 264 14.71 -4.21 -38.73
CA MET A 264 14.86 -2.74 -38.83
C MET A 264 15.72 -2.27 -40.01
N TYR A 265 16.17 -3.16 -40.89
CA TYR A 265 17.11 -2.79 -41.95
C TYR A 265 16.62 -1.63 -42.83
N GLY A 266 17.55 -0.91 -43.42
CA GLY A 266 17.29 0.20 -44.35
C GLY A 266 18.42 0.37 -45.35
N TYR A 267 18.53 1.58 -45.91
CA TYR A 267 19.47 1.87 -47.00
C TYR A 267 20.21 3.18 -46.75
N ASN A 268 21.41 3.10 -46.18
CA ASN A 268 22.18 4.25 -45.69
C ASN A 268 23.68 4.03 -45.93
N PRO A 269 24.56 5.04 -45.73
CA PRO A 269 25.99 4.82 -45.85
C PRO A 269 26.47 3.74 -44.86
N PRO A 270 27.45 2.91 -45.25
CA PRO A 270 27.94 1.81 -44.40
C PRO A 270 28.51 2.28 -43.06
N SER A 271 28.88 3.56 -42.97
CA SER A 271 29.35 4.20 -41.74
C SER A 271 28.27 4.26 -40.65
N LEU A 272 26.97 4.31 -40.99
CA LEU A 272 25.89 4.37 -39.99
C LEU A 272 25.89 3.13 -39.10
N ASP A 273 25.81 1.95 -39.72
CA ASP A 273 25.82 0.66 -39.01
C ASP A 273 27.13 0.38 -38.28
N LEU A 274 28.26 0.76 -38.88
CA LEU A 274 29.57 0.67 -38.25
C LEU A 274 29.59 1.43 -36.92
N LEU A 275 29.11 2.68 -36.95
CA LEU A 275 29.11 3.55 -35.77
C LEU A 275 28.09 3.05 -34.75
N ILE A 276 26.88 2.62 -35.17
CA ILE A 276 25.90 2.00 -34.26
C ILE A 276 26.51 0.78 -33.56
N LEU A 277 27.16 -0.12 -34.30
CA LEU A 277 27.83 -1.29 -33.72
C LEU A 277 28.90 -0.89 -32.70
N ILE A 278 29.77 0.06 -33.02
CA ILE A 278 30.81 0.49 -32.09
C ILE A 278 30.20 1.14 -30.84
N TYR A 279 29.27 2.08 -30.99
CA TYR A 279 28.75 2.87 -29.87
C TYR A 279 27.75 2.11 -28.99
N CYS A 280 26.98 1.16 -29.52
CA CYS A 280 26.08 0.33 -28.73
C CYS A 280 26.79 -0.77 -27.94
N ASN A 281 27.98 -1.21 -28.38
CA ASN A 281 28.59 -2.44 -27.87
C ASN A 281 29.93 -2.26 -27.17
N THR A 282 30.50 -1.06 -27.12
CA THR A 282 31.79 -0.80 -26.46
C THR A 282 31.66 0.22 -25.34
N ASP A 283 32.57 0.18 -24.37
CA ASP A 283 32.69 1.24 -23.37
C ASP A 283 33.44 2.46 -23.94
N LYS A 284 33.32 3.61 -23.25
CA LYS A 284 34.00 4.84 -23.68
C LYS A 284 35.51 4.67 -23.74
N LYS A 285 36.11 3.93 -22.79
CA LYS A 285 37.56 3.73 -22.71
C LYS A 285 38.10 3.01 -23.95
N THR A 286 37.40 2.00 -24.42
CA THR A 286 37.74 1.24 -25.63
C THR A 286 37.67 2.15 -26.84
N ARG A 287 36.63 2.99 -26.96
CA ARG A 287 36.53 3.97 -28.04
C ARG A 287 37.66 4.99 -28.01
N ASP A 288 37.93 5.58 -26.85
CA ASP A 288 39.00 6.58 -26.68
C ASP A 288 40.38 6.01 -27.09
N LEU A 289 40.60 4.71 -26.91
CA LEU A 289 41.87 4.04 -27.24
C LEU A 289 41.94 3.44 -28.65
N HIS A 290 40.80 3.06 -29.23
CA HIS A 290 40.80 2.15 -30.38
C HIS A 290 39.86 2.54 -31.53
N ILE A 291 39.07 3.62 -31.44
CA ILE A 291 38.04 3.93 -32.46
C ILE A 291 38.59 4.03 -33.89
N ASP A 292 39.73 4.70 -34.07
CA ASP A 292 40.38 4.82 -35.39
C ASP A 292 40.80 3.45 -35.93
N ASN A 293 41.38 2.60 -35.08
CA ASN A 293 41.80 1.25 -35.46
C ASN A 293 40.60 0.35 -35.80
N LEU A 294 39.47 0.51 -35.10
CA LEU A 294 38.23 -0.23 -35.38
C LEU A 294 37.64 0.19 -36.74
N ILE A 295 37.60 1.49 -37.02
CA ILE A 295 37.12 2.04 -38.29
C ILE A 295 37.99 1.58 -39.47
N ASP A 296 39.31 1.72 -39.35
CA ASP A 296 40.26 1.30 -40.39
C ASP A 296 40.20 -0.22 -40.61
N TYR A 297 40.06 -1.00 -39.54
CA TYR A 297 39.92 -2.45 -39.65
C TYR A 297 38.64 -2.85 -40.41
N TYR A 298 37.50 -2.24 -40.08
CA TYR A 298 36.25 -2.46 -40.81
C TYR A 298 36.41 -2.14 -42.30
N TYR A 299 36.98 -0.98 -42.64
CA TYR A 299 37.15 -0.58 -44.04
C TYR A 299 38.10 -1.54 -44.78
N LYS A 300 39.18 -1.98 -44.12
CA LYS A 300 40.09 -2.99 -44.67
C LYS A 300 39.37 -4.32 -44.95
N CYS A 301 38.53 -4.79 -44.02
CA CYS A 301 37.72 -5.99 -44.24
C CYS A 301 36.74 -5.81 -45.41
N LEU A 302 36.09 -4.65 -45.51
CA LEU A 302 35.18 -4.33 -46.61
C LEU A 302 35.90 -4.40 -47.97
N CYS A 303 37.06 -3.72 -48.10
CA CYS A 303 37.88 -3.76 -49.31
C CYS A 303 38.37 -5.16 -49.65
N GLN A 304 38.79 -5.95 -48.65
CA GLN A 304 39.23 -7.32 -48.85
C GLN A 304 38.10 -8.18 -49.40
N ASN A 305 36.90 -8.08 -48.82
CA ASN A 305 35.74 -8.85 -49.28
C ASN A 305 35.33 -8.47 -50.71
N ILE A 306 35.36 -7.18 -51.06
CA ILE A 306 35.12 -6.73 -52.45
C ILE A 306 36.18 -7.28 -53.41
N SER A 307 37.46 -7.19 -53.02
CA SER A 307 38.59 -7.66 -53.83
C SER A 307 38.58 -9.17 -54.06
N ASN A 308 38.10 -9.95 -53.07
CA ASN A 308 37.97 -11.41 -53.21
C ASN A 308 36.96 -11.82 -54.30
N HIS A 309 36.06 -10.93 -54.72
CA HIS A 309 35.18 -11.11 -55.89
C HIS A 309 35.74 -10.54 -57.19
N ASN A 310 37.04 -10.21 -57.21
CA ASN A 310 37.75 -9.62 -58.34
C ASN A 310 37.20 -8.25 -58.79
N VAL A 311 36.63 -7.48 -57.85
CA VAL A 311 36.21 -6.09 -58.08
C VAL A 311 37.15 -5.14 -57.35
N ASN A 312 37.54 -4.04 -57.98
CA ASN A 312 38.37 -3.03 -57.34
C ASN A 312 37.53 -2.22 -56.34
N PRO A 313 37.84 -2.19 -55.03
CA PRO A 313 37.06 -1.46 -54.04
C PRO A 313 36.93 0.04 -54.34
N ALA A 314 37.94 0.65 -54.96
CA ALA A 314 37.93 2.07 -55.31
C ALA A 314 36.91 2.41 -56.42
N GLU A 315 36.43 1.42 -57.17
CA GLU A 315 35.35 1.61 -58.16
C GLU A 315 33.96 1.67 -57.52
N ILE A 316 33.84 1.21 -56.27
CA ILE A 316 32.56 1.13 -55.56
C ILE A 316 32.48 2.17 -54.44
N LEU A 317 33.49 2.22 -53.56
CA LEU A 317 33.51 3.12 -52.39
C LEU A 317 34.97 3.47 -52.02
N THR A 318 35.37 4.69 -52.36
CA THR A 318 36.72 5.20 -52.03
C THR A 318 36.89 5.42 -50.52
N LYS A 319 38.14 5.44 -50.05
CA LYS A 319 38.43 5.67 -48.61
C LYS A 319 37.99 7.08 -48.23
N GLU A 320 38.26 8.04 -49.09
CA GLU A 320 37.90 9.45 -48.92
C GLU A 320 36.38 9.62 -48.79
N GLU A 321 35.59 8.98 -49.67
CA GLU A 321 34.14 9.02 -49.60
C GLU A 321 33.60 8.33 -48.34
N PHE A 322 34.15 7.16 -47.98
CA PHE A 322 33.75 6.44 -46.77
C PHE A 322 33.97 7.28 -45.50
N TYR A 323 35.15 7.87 -45.35
CA TYR A 323 35.45 8.74 -44.22
C TYR A 323 34.61 10.03 -44.24
N ALA A 324 34.41 10.65 -45.40
CA ALA A 324 33.54 11.82 -45.54
C ALA A 324 32.07 11.52 -45.17
N SER A 325 31.61 10.29 -45.42
CA SER A 325 30.25 9.86 -45.03
C SER A 325 30.07 9.80 -43.50
N MET A 326 31.14 9.61 -42.73
CA MET A 326 31.05 9.54 -41.27
C MET A 326 30.65 10.88 -40.64
N GLU A 327 31.03 12.00 -41.24
CA GLU A 327 30.60 13.32 -40.74
C GLU A 327 29.07 13.48 -40.81
N GLU A 328 28.44 12.88 -41.82
CA GLU A 328 26.98 12.88 -41.97
C GLU A 328 26.31 11.88 -41.02
N THR A 329 26.88 10.68 -40.86
CA THR A 329 26.23 9.60 -40.09
C THR A 329 26.54 9.62 -38.59
N MET A 330 27.62 10.27 -38.14
CA MET A 330 28.05 10.27 -36.74
C MET A 330 26.98 10.83 -35.78
N PRO A 331 26.37 12.01 -36.01
CA PRO A 331 25.33 12.52 -35.13
C PRO A 331 24.13 11.56 -35.05
N THR A 332 23.73 10.98 -36.19
CA THR A 332 22.65 10.00 -36.28
C THR A 332 22.97 8.72 -35.51
N ALA A 333 24.18 8.18 -35.65
CA ALA A 333 24.60 6.97 -34.96
C ALA A 333 24.69 7.15 -33.45
N LEU A 334 25.19 8.30 -32.97
CA LEU A 334 25.21 8.64 -31.54
C LEU A 334 23.80 8.75 -30.97
N CYS A 335 22.88 9.36 -31.73
CA CYS A 335 21.47 9.46 -31.37
C CYS A 335 20.82 8.07 -31.29
N ALA A 336 21.04 7.22 -32.30
CA ALA A 336 20.58 5.83 -32.33
C ALA A 336 21.09 5.04 -31.11
N ALA A 337 22.39 5.12 -30.81
CA ALA A 337 22.97 4.43 -29.65
C ALA A 337 22.32 4.89 -28.33
N THR A 338 22.04 6.18 -28.19
CA THR A 338 21.37 6.71 -26.99
C THR A 338 19.92 6.22 -26.87
N ILE A 339 19.21 6.15 -27.99
CA ILE A 339 17.83 5.65 -28.07
C ILE A 339 17.75 4.13 -27.83
N PHE A 340 18.75 3.36 -28.26
CA PHE A 340 18.76 1.90 -28.06
C PHE A 340 19.18 1.51 -26.65
N LEU A 341 20.24 2.12 -26.12
CA LEU A 341 20.78 1.76 -24.81
C LEU A 341 19.79 2.01 -23.67
N GLN A 342 18.89 2.99 -23.79
CA GLN A 342 17.85 3.23 -22.78
C GLN A 342 16.84 2.07 -22.66
N ILE A 343 16.63 1.29 -23.74
CA ILE A 343 15.74 0.12 -23.74
C ILE A 343 16.54 -1.14 -23.39
N VAL A 344 17.70 -1.31 -24.02
CA VAL A 344 18.55 -2.50 -23.93
C VAL A 344 19.11 -2.72 -22.53
N LEU A 345 19.43 -1.64 -21.80
CA LEU A 345 20.01 -1.73 -20.47
C LEU A 345 18.96 -1.87 -19.35
N VAL A 346 17.66 -1.89 -19.68
CA VAL A 346 16.61 -2.13 -18.68
C VAL A 346 16.70 -3.57 -18.18
N PRO A 347 16.68 -3.81 -16.86
CA PRO A 347 16.68 -5.16 -16.31
C PRO A 347 15.51 -6.01 -16.84
N GLU A 348 15.78 -7.26 -17.20
CA GLU A 348 14.80 -8.17 -17.82
C GLU A 348 13.53 -8.37 -16.98
N ASN A 349 13.65 -8.36 -15.65
CA ASN A 349 12.51 -8.43 -14.73
C ASN A 349 11.55 -7.23 -14.87
N GLU A 350 12.08 -6.02 -15.12
CA GLU A 350 11.26 -4.83 -15.32
C GLU A 350 10.62 -4.82 -16.71
N ILE A 351 11.35 -5.26 -17.75
CA ILE A 351 10.79 -5.46 -19.09
C ILE A 351 9.61 -6.45 -19.02
N ASN A 352 9.79 -7.57 -18.33
CA ASN A 352 8.74 -8.58 -18.15
C ASN A 352 7.55 -8.04 -17.37
N ARG A 353 7.78 -7.20 -16.35
CA ARG A 353 6.70 -6.53 -15.61
C ARG A 353 5.88 -5.60 -16.51
N ILE A 354 6.54 -4.82 -17.38
CA ILE A 354 5.88 -3.90 -18.31
C ILE A 354 5.12 -4.67 -19.40
N LEU A 355 5.69 -5.75 -19.94
CA LEU A 355 5.10 -6.52 -21.05
C LEU A 355 4.01 -7.52 -20.62
N LEU A 356 4.10 -8.10 -19.42
CA LEU A 356 3.15 -9.10 -18.91
C LEU A 356 1.98 -8.49 -18.13
N ALA A 357 2.04 -7.21 -17.79
CA ALA A 357 0.86 -6.48 -17.35
C ALA A 357 -0.13 -6.48 -18.53
N ASN A 358 -1.32 -7.07 -18.37
CA ASN A 358 -2.43 -7.03 -19.33
C ASN A 358 -2.99 -5.59 -19.48
N CYS A 359 -2.12 -4.63 -19.78
CA CYS A 359 -2.45 -3.27 -20.07
C CYS A 359 -2.91 -3.20 -21.54
N THR A 360 -4.23 -3.21 -21.73
CA THR A 360 -4.91 -2.77 -22.97
C THR A 360 -4.56 -1.32 -23.38
N LYS A 361 -3.73 -0.65 -22.58
CA LYS A 361 -2.98 0.53 -22.94
C LYS A 361 -1.51 0.26 -22.64
N ILE A 362 -0.73 -0.17 -23.64
CA ILE A 362 0.65 0.33 -23.71
C ILE A 362 0.47 1.82 -23.93
N VAL A 363 0.36 2.54 -22.81
CA VAL A 363 0.48 3.98 -22.76
C VAL A 363 1.84 4.21 -23.38
N VAL A 364 1.87 4.74 -24.60
CA VAL A 364 2.99 5.52 -25.08
C VAL A 364 3.32 6.42 -23.90
N ILE A 365 4.45 6.18 -23.22
CA ILE A 365 4.88 6.95 -22.05
C ILE A 365 5.12 8.36 -22.57
N GLN A 366 4.05 9.16 -22.60
CA GLN A 366 4.01 10.51 -23.12
C GLN A 366 4.35 11.53 -22.04
N ASP A 367 4.49 11.08 -20.79
CA ASP A 367 4.80 11.92 -19.63
C ASP A 367 6.19 11.63 -19.06
N ILE A 368 6.98 12.70 -19.00
CA ILE A 368 8.43 12.75 -18.74
C ILE A 368 8.78 12.45 -17.27
N SER A 369 7.82 12.50 -16.35
CA SER A 369 8.02 12.22 -14.92
C SER A 369 8.37 10.76 -14.60
N ASN A 370 7.97 9.81 -15.45
CA ASN A 370 8.02 8.38 -15.14
C ASN A 370 9.37 7.69 -15.44
N ILE A 371 10.26 8.29 -16.24
CA ILE A 371 11.45 7.58 -16.72
C ILE A 371 12.73 7.97 -15.97
N VAL A 372 12.83 9.21 -15.47
CA VAL A 372 13.88 9.63 -14.52
C VAL A 372 13.88 8.72 -13.28
N TYR A 373 12.69 8.23 -12.92
CA TYR A 373 12.43 7.41 -11.75
C TYR A 373 12.92 5.95 -11.89
N VAL A 374 12.87 5.37 -13.10
CA VAL A 374 13.38 4.01 -13.33
C VAL A 374 14.90 3.96 -13.20
N THR A 375 15.60 5.02 -13.60
CA THR A 375 17.07 5.08 -13.52
C THR A 375 17.58 5.29 -12.09
N GLU A 376 16.84 6.02 -11.24
CA GLU A 376 17.16 6.14 -9.80
C GLU A 376 16.90 4.84 -9.04
N CYS A 377 15.80 4.13 -9.32
CA CYS A 377 15.48 2.82 -8.74
C CYS A 377 16.54 1.74 -9.04
N ILE A 378 17.24 1.82 -10.19
CA ILE A 378 18.31 0.89 -10.57
C ILE A 378 19.61 1.13 -9.76
N SER A 379 19.81 2.35 -9.23
CA SER A 379 21.02 2.70 -8.47
C SER A 379 20.98 2.24 -7.01
N THR A 380 19.79 1.98 -6.46
CA THR A 380 19.60 1.47 -5.09
C THR A 380 19.11 0.03 -5.14
N LYS A 381 20.00 -0.92 -4.80
CA LYS A 381 19.72 -2.37 -4.69
C LYS A 381 18.37 -2.66 -3.99
N PHE A 382 17.35 -3.05 -4.74
CA PHE A 382 16.16 -3.71 -4.20
C PHE A 382 16.04 -5.12 -4.78
N ILE A 383 16.23 -6.12 -3.93
CA ILE A 383 15.81 -7.49 -4.18
C ILE A 383 14.33 -7.54 -3.78
N ILE A 384 13.43 -7.44 -4.75
CA ILE A 384 12.00 -7.69 -4.52
C ILE A 384 11.86 -9.20 -4.31
N SER A 385 11.44 -9.63 -3.11
CA SER A 385 11.22 -11.04 -2.80
C SER A 385 10.05 -11.62 -3.62
N ASN A 386 10.08 -12.93 -3.88
CA ASN A 386 8.98 -13.64 -4.58
C ASN A 386 7.61 -13.50 -3.87
N GLU A 387 7.61 -13.15 -2.59
CA GLU A 387 6.42 -12.93 -1.76
C GLU A 387 5.73 -11.59 -2.10
N ALA A 388 6.51 -10.53 -2.35
CA ALA A 388 6.00 -9.25 -2.85
C ALA A 388 5.37 -9.37 -4.25
N ILE A 389 5.89 -10.25 -5.12
CA ILE A 389 5.32 -10.53 -6.45
C ILE A 389 3.99 -11.30 -6.35
N ARG A 390 3.86 -12.19 -5.36
CA ARG A 390 2.63 -12.95 -5.09
C ARG A 390 1.52 -12.02 -4.57
N LEU A 391 1.87 -11.09 -3.67
CA LEU A 391 1.01 -10.01 -3.19
C LEU A 391 0.62 -9.05 -4.33
N PHE A 392 1.57 -8.64 -5.19
CA PHE A 392 1.30 -7.73 -6.32
C PHE A 392 0.27 -8.29 -7.32
N LYS A 393 0.28 -9.62 -7.54
CA LYS A 393 -0.74 -10.30 -8.39
C LYS A 393 -2.14 -10.25 -7.77
N ALA A 394 -2.26 -10.44 -6.46
CA ALA A 394 -3.54 -10.28 -5.75
C ALA A 394 -4.02 -8.81 -5.75
N PHE A 395 -3.10 -7.85 -5.59
CA PHE A 395 -3.45 -6.43 -5.62
C PHE A 395 -3.86 -5.91 -7.00
N SER A 396 -3.37 -6.48 -8.11
CA SER A 396 -3.72 -6.04 -9.48
C SER A 396 -5.23 -6.11 -9.79
N THR A 397 -5.95 -7.06 -9.16
CA THR A 397 -7.41 -7.20 -9.27
C THR A 397 -8.15 -6.16 -8.42
N SER A 398 -7.69 -5.95 -7.17
CA SER A 398 -8.20 -4.89 -6.27
C SER A 398 -7.93 -3.47 -6.79
N THR A 399 -6.87 -3.28 -7.59
CA THR A 399 -6.44 -1.97 -8.10
C THR A 399 -7.55 -1.30 -8.92
N LYS A 400 -8.29 -2.03 -9.76
CA LYS A 400 -9.41 -1.46 -10.53
C LYS A 400 -10.56 -0.94 -9.65
N CYS A 401 -10.83 -1.60 -8.53
CA CYS A 401 -11.83 -1.17 -7.56
C CYS A 401 -11.33 0.02 -6.72
N VAL A 402 -10.05 0.04 -6.34
CA VAL A 402 -9.39 1.16 -5.63
C VAL A 402 -9.27 2.40 -6.52
N THR A 403 -8.99 2.25 -7.83
CA THR A 403 -9.01 3.36 -8.79
C THR A 403 -10.42 3.93 -8.98
N LYS A 404 -11.47 3.10 -8.90
CA LYS A 404 -12.87 3.57 -8.85
C LYS A 404 -13.22 4.24 -7.52
N ALA A 405 -12.49 3.95 -6.44
CA ALA A 405 -12.71 4.48 -5.09
C ALA A 405 -11.95 5.77 -4.77
N ASN A 406 -11.17 6.32 -5.71
CA ASN A 406 -10.38 7.56 -5.57
C ASN A 406 -9.37 7.61 -4.39
N CYS A 407 -9.15 6.53 -3.63
CA CYS A 407 -8.24 6.50 -2.47
C CYS A 407 -6.81 6.89 -2.87
N PHE A 408 -6.33 6.32 -3.97
CA PHE A 408 -5.00 6.61 -4.51
C PHE A 408 -4.84 8.07 -4.94
N LYS A 409 -5.82 8.62 -5.66
CA LYS A 409 -5.83 10.04 -6.07
C LYS A 409 -5.80 10.96 -4.86
N LYS A 410 -6.47 10.55 -3.79
CA LYS A 410 -6.55 11.28 -2.54
C LYS A 410 -5.20 11.27 -1.81
N GLU A 411 -4.58 10.11 -1.64
CA GLU A 411 -3.23 10.01 -1.04
C GLU A 411 -2.19 10.83 -1.84
N ALA A 412 -2.23 10.76 -3.17
CA ALA A 412 -1.36 11.57 -4.01
C ALA A 412 -1.62 13.08 -3.81
N ALA A 413 -2.88 13.49 -3.70
CA ALA A 413 -3.23 14.89 -3.41
C ALA A 413 -2.74 15.33 -2.03
N PHE A 414 -2.73 14.44 -1.03
CA PHE A 414 -2.13 14.71 0.27
C PHE A 414 -0.64 15.06 0.12
N PHE A 415 0.14 14.20 -0.53
CA PHE A 415 1.57 14.43 -0.67
C PHE A 415 1.92 15.58 -1.64
N GLY A 416 1.14 15.77 -2.71
CA GLY A 416 1.36 16.80 -3.72
C GLY A 416 0.92 18.20 -3.32
N THR A 417 -0.12 18.30 -2.48
CA THR A 417 -0.70 19.60 -2.08
C THR A 417 -0.48 19.87 -0.60
N MET A 418 -1.00 18.99 0.26
CA MET A 418 -1.05 19.24 1.71
C MET A 418 0.31 19.12 2.40
N PHE A 419 1.03 18.03 2.15
CA PHE A 419 2.29 17.73 2.82
C PHE A 419 3.34 18.83 2.60
N SER A 420 3.35 19.46 1.43
CA SER A 420 4.26 20.57 1.13
C SER A 420 4.14 21.73 2.13
N GLY A 421 2.91 22.06 2.55
CA GLY A 421 2.63 23.10 3.55
C GLY A 421 2.94 22.64 4.97
N LEU A 422 2.59 21.40 5.31
CA LEU A 422 2.82 20.82 6.64
C LEU A 422 4.31 20.60 6.94
N ARG A 423 5.10 20.22 5.92
CA ARG A 423 6.51 19.83 6.06
C ARG A 423 7.38 20.88 6.73
N ALA A 424 7.07 22.16 6.55
CA ALA A 424 7.81 23.25 7.17
C ALA A 424 7.66 23.32 8.70
N PHE A 425 6.68 22.61 9.27
CA PHE A 425 6.33 22.67 10.68
C PHE A 425 6.55 21.36 11.44
N LEU A 426 6.73 20.24 10.73
CA LEU A 426 7.05 18.96 11.36
C LEU A 426 8.41 19.04 12.07
N LEU A 427 8.44 18.64 13.35
CA LEU A 427 9.66 18.58 14.15
C LEU A 427 10.31 17.20 14.14
N HIS A 428 9.52 16.18 13.87
CA HIS A 428 9.94 14.79 13.88
C HIS A 428 9.68 14.15 12.53
N LYS A 429 10.31 12.98 12.31
CA LYS A 429 10.00 12.14 11.17
C LYS A 429 8.71 11.38 11.48
N SER A 430 7.57 12.08 11.32
CA SER A 430 6.23 11.56 11.63
C SER A 430 5.48 11.11 10.39
N ILE A 431 5.93 11.53 9.20
CA ILE A 431 5.40 11.19 7.87
C ILE A 431 6.60 10.82 6.99
N PRO A 432 6.51 9.81 6.09
CA PRO A 432 7.56 9.53 5.13
C PRO A 432 7.79 10.72 4.18
N ASN A 433 9.03 10.91 3.73
CA ASN A 433 9.23 11.85 2.62
C ASN A 433 8.53 11.30 1.37
N CYS A 434 7.82 12.16 0.65
CA CYS A 434 7.34 11.82 -0.69
C CYS A 434 8.25 12.45 -1.73
N PHE A 435 8.67 11.64 -2.70
CA PHE A 435 9.53 12.05 -3.80
C PHE A 435 8.73 12.33 -5.08
N LEU A 436 7.60 11.64 -5.27
CA LEU A 436 6.69 11.84 -6.40
C LEU A 436 5.24 11.60 -5.98
N PRO A 437 4.38 12.63 -5.97
CA PRO A 437 2.96 12.50 -5.71
C PRO A 437 2.14 12.60 -7.02
N ASP A 438 2.26 11.63 -7.92
CA ASP A 438 1.45 11.61 -9.15
C ASP A 438 0.05 11.04 -8.89
N CYS A 439 -0.95 11.93 -8.98
CA CYS A 439 -2.36 11.63 -8.74
C CYS A 439 -3.01 10.67 -9.75
N GLU A 440 -2.37 10.37 -10.88
CA GLU A 440 -2.96 9.49 -11.90
C GLU A 440 -2.34 8.09 -11.94
N SER A 441 -1.09 7.91 -11.48
CA SER A 441 -0.42 6.62 -11.68
C SER A 441 0.56 6.15 -10.61
N LEU A 442 1.23 7.04 -9.85
CA LEU A 442 2.30 6.61 -8.94
C LEU A 442 2.53 7.57 -7.75
N ILE A 443 2.56 7.01 -6.53
CA ILE A 443 3.09 7.71 -5.35
C ILE A 443 4.41 7.05 -4.98
N VAL A 444 5.46 7.86 -4.84
CA VAL A 444 6.77 7.43 -4.38
C VAL A 444 7.02 8.00 -3.00
N LEU A 445 7.16 7.09 -2.03
CA LEU A 445 7.51 7.39 -0.66
C LEU A 445 8.91 6.91 -0.33
N GLU A 446 9.48 7.50 0.70
CA GLU A 446 10.71 7.05 1.33
C GLU A 446 10.62 5.61 1.79
N ASP A 447 11.63 4.81 1.45
CA ASP A 447 11.79 3.50 2.06
C ASP A 447 12.26 3.65 3.51
N LEU A 448 11.30 3.57 4.42
CA LEU A 448 11.52 3.65 5.85
C LEU A 448 12.32 2.45 6.38
N THR A 449 12.35 1.31 5.67
CA THR A 449 13.11 0.11 6.09
C THR A 449 14.62 0.34 6.06
N VAL A 450 15.10 1.13 5.08
CA VAL A 450 16.51 1.59 5.03
C VAL A 450 16.86 2.46 6.25
N SER A 451 15.90 3.20 6.78
CA SER A 451 16.05 4.02 7.99
C SER A 451 15.89 3.22 9.29
N GLY A 452 15.69 1.90 9.20
CA GLY A 452 15.52 1.00 10.35
C GLY A 452 14.10 0.94 10.90
N TYR A 453 13.10 1.42 10.17
CA TYR A 453 11.69 1.28 10.56
C TYR A 453 11.12 -0.05 10.06
N ARG A 454 10.19 -0.63 10.83
CA ARG A 454 9.46 -1.84 10.47
C ARG A 454 8.03 -1.79 11.02
N SER A 455 7.11 -2.49 10.36
CA SER A 455 5.74 -2.65 10.85
C SER A 455 5.69 -3.64 12.03
N THR A 456 4.76 -3.43 12.96
CA THR A 456 4.50 -4.36 14.05
C THR A 456 3.36 -5.28 13.68
N VAL A 457 3.56 -6.61 13.76
CA VAL A 457 2.47 -7.58 13.64
C VAL A 457 1.92 -7.83 15.04
N SER A 458 0.80 -7.21 15.40
CA SER A 458 0.14 -7.53 16.67
C SER A 458 -1.36 -7.69 16.52
N VAL A 459 -1.79 -8.96 16.55
CA VAL A 459 -3.21 -9.36 16.67
C VAL A 459 -3.80 -8.85 18.01
N GLY A 460 -2.96 -8.60 19.02
CA GLY A 460 -3.37 -8.12 20.34
C GLY A 460 -3.40 -6.59 20.50
N GLY A 461 -2.98 -5.82 19.49
CA GLY A 461 -2.76 -4.39 19.61
C GLY A 461 -1.34 -4.00 20.04
N ILE A 462 -1.04 -2.70 20.12
CA ILE A 462 0.26 -2.15 20.49
C ILE A 462 0.36 -1.94 22.00
N ASP A 463 1.56 -2.09 22.56
CA ASP A 463 1.81 -1.79 23.97
C ASP A 463 1.79 -0.27 24.25
N LEU A 464 1.86 0.09 25.53
CA LEU A 464 1.78 1.48 25.98
C LEU A 464 2.94 2.35 25.45
N LYS A 465 4.16 1.82 25.26
CA LYS A 465 5.29 2.59 24.72
C LYS A 465 5.05 2.92 23.24
N HIS A 466 4.59 1.95 22.47
CA HIS A 466 4.21 2.14 21.06
C HIS A 466 3.05 3.13 20.97
N ALA A 467 2.03 3.02 21.82
CA ALA A 467 0.91 3.97 21.86
C ALA A 467 1.38 5.42 22.09
N TYR A 468 2.28 5.65 23.05
CA TYR A 468 2.84 6.99 23.28
C TYR A 468 3.64 7.52 22.09
N LEU A 469 4.46 6.70 21.43
CA LEU A 469 5.21 7.15 20.26
C LEU A 469 4.30 7.45 19.06
N SER A 470 3.24 6.68 18.88
CA SER A 470 2.23 6.91 17.85
C SER A 470 1.44 8.19 18.11
N LEU A 471 1.04 8.44 19.36
CA LEU A 471 0.41 9.71 19.77
C LEU A 471 1.36 10.91 19.59
N LYS A 472 2.67 10.72 19.84
CA LYS A 472 3.68 11.76 19.60
C LYS A 472 3.81 12.10 18.11
N ALA A 473 3.86 11.09 17.24
CA ALA A 473 3.90 11.29 15.79
C ALA A 473 2.62 11.99 15.30
N LEU A 474 1.46 11.57 15.78
CA LEU A 474 0.16 12.19 15.46
C LEU A 474 0.09 13.66 15.93
N ALA A 475 0.58 13.95 17.14
CA ALA A 475 0.65 15.32 17.67
C ALA A 475 1.55 16.25 16.82
N ASP A 476 2.61 15.73 16.22
CA ASP A 476 3.47 16.47 15.28
C ASP A 476 2.71 16.84 14.00
N ILE A 477 1.92 15.91 13.45
CA ILE A 477 1.08 16.14 12.25
C ILE A 477 -0.01 17.18 12.55
N HIS A 478 -0.73 17.03 13.68
CA HIS A 478 -1.78 17.96 14.07
C HIS A 478 -1.23 19.36 14.40
N ALA A 479 -0.08 19.45 15.07
CA ALA A 479 0.60 20.73 15.30
C ALA A 479 0.99 21.39 13.98
N ALA A 480 1.56 20.64 13.03
CA ALA A 480 1.92 21.15 11.71
C ALA A 480 0.70 21.68 10.94
N SER A 481 -0.45 21.02 11.05
CA SER A 481 -1.71 21.50 10.47
C SER A 481 -2.13 22.85 11.04
N LEU A 482 -2.16 22.98 12.37
CA LEU A 482 -2.56 24.23 13.04
C LEU A 482 -1.60 25.38 12.76
N LEU A 483 -0.29 25.09 12.77
CA LEU A 483 0.75 26.09 12.49
C LEU A 483 0.74 26.55 11.03
N TYR A 484 0.44 25.64 10.10
CA TYR A 484 0.30 26.00 8.70
C TYR A 484 -0.86 26.96 8.49
N GLU A 485 -2.04 26.66 9.06
CA GLU A 485 -3.21 27.55 9.07
C GLU A 485 -2.92 28.90 9.74
N HIS A 486 -2.23 28.88 10.87
CA HIS A 486 -1.81 30.09 11.58
C HIS A 486 -0.92 30.99 10.71
N LYS A 487 0.07 30.39 10.01
CA LYS A 487 0.97 31.13 9.12
C LYS A 487 0.25 31.75 7.92
N ILE A 488 -0.72 31.05 7.34
CA ILE A 488 -1.48 31.56 6.18
C ILE A 488 -2.64 32.48 6.57
N GLY A 489 -3.04 32.49 7.85
CA GLY A 489 -4.15 33.30 8.36
C GLY A 489 -5.54 32.85 7.88
N LYS A 490 -5.67 31.62 7.37
CA LYS A 490 -6.89 31.02 6.83
C LYS A 490 -6.98 29.56 7.24
N LYS A 491 -8.20 29.03 7.30
CA LYS A 491 -8.41 27.59 7.52
C LYS A 491 -8.17 26.80 6.23
N LEU A 492 -7.81 25.53 6.34
CA LEU A 492 -7.54 24.66 5.19
C LEU A 492 -8.77 24.50 4.30
N ASP A 493 -9.97 24.43 4.87
CA ASP A 493 -11.23 24.36 4.13
C ASP A 493 -11.65 25.67 3.44
N GLU A 494 -10.92 26.76 3.66
CA GLU A 494 -11.06 28.02 2.94
C GLU A 494 -10.10 28.13 1.74
N ILE A 495 -9.04 27.32 1.71
CA ILE A 495 -7.98 27.38 0.69
C ILE A 495 -7.87 26.10 -0.16
N CYS A 496 -8.34 24.97 0.34
CA CYS A 496 -8.35 23.70 -0.37
C CYS A 496 -9.74 23.40 -0.96
N PRO A 497 -9.82 22.84 -2.17
CA PRO A 497 -11.06 22.29 -2.70
C PRO A 497 -11.71 21.30 -1.73
N VAL A 498 -13.03 21.33 -1.63
CA VAL A 498 -13.78 20.48 -0.70
C VAL A 498 -13.52 18.99 -0.98
N GLU A 499 -13.28 18.62 -2.23
CA GLU A 499 -12.97 17.25 -2.67
C GLU A 499 -11.69 16.69 -2.05
N ILE A 500 -10.70 17.56 -1.77
CA ILE A 500 -9.40 17.16 -1.22
C ILE A 500 -9.53 16.82 0.27
N LEU A 501 -10.31 17.61 1.01
CA LEU A 501 -10.51 17.44 2.45
C LEU A 501 -11.70 16.54 2.80
N ARG A 502 -12.50 16.13 1.81
CA ARG A 502 -13.70 15.31 2.01
C ARG A 502 -13.30 13.91 2.51
N PRO A 503 -13.84 13.41 3.64
CA PRO A 503 -13.61 12.04 4.11
C PRO A 503 -13.87 10.98 3.04
N TRP A 504 -13.16 9.86 3.08
CA TRP A 504 -13.42 8.75 2.14
C TRP A 504 -14.81 8.15 2.35
N PHE A 505 -15.20 7.97 3.62
CA PHE A 505 -16.53 7.57 4.06
C PHE A 505 -17.54 8.72 3.94
N THR A 506 -17.78 9.24 2.75
CA THR A 506 -18.76 10.32 2.53
C THR A 506 -20.05 9.77 1.94
N GLU A 507 -21.20 10.23 2.44
CA GLU A 507 -22.53 9.84 1.93
C GLU A 507 -22.82 10.55 0.61
N ILE A 508 -22.26 9.99 -0.46
CA ILE A 508 -22.51 10.38 -1.84
C ILE A 508 -22.95 9.13 -2.59
N ASP A 509 -24.00 9.25 -3.39
CA ASP A 509 -24.47 8.14 -4.22
C ASP A 509 -23.31 7.56 -5.05
N ASP A 510 -23.24 6.23 -5.08
CA ASP A 510 -22.16 5.47 -5.73
C ASP A 510 -20.74 5.65 -5.18
N ASN A 511 -20.52 6.40 -4.09
CA ASN A 511 -19.22 6.46 -3.43
C ASN A 511 -18.84 5.09 -2.83
N PRO A 512 -17.69 4.50 -3.21
CA PRO A 512 -17.27 3.20 -2.68
C PRO A 512 -17.08 3.19 -1.16
N GLY A 513 -16.59 4.27 -0.56
CA GLY A 513 -16.46 4.37 0.90
C GLY A 513 -17.79 4.34 1.65
N TYR A 514 -18.86 4.87 1.05
CA TYR A 514 -20.20 4.77 1.64
C TYR A 514 -20.74 3.35 1.55
N LYS A 515 -20.58 2.68 0.40
CA LYS A 515 -21.00 1.29 0.20
C LYS A 515 -20.24 0.34 1.14
N ASP A 516 -18.94 0.59 1.31
CA ASP A 516 -18.08 -0.12 2.28
C ASP A 516 -18.61 0.00 3.71
N ASN A 517 -18.91 1.22 4.15
CA ASN A 517 -19.50 1.46 5.46
C ASN A 517 -20.85 0.75 5.63
N LEU A 518 -21.74 0.80 4.63
CA LEU A 518 -23.04 0.13 4.71
C LEU A 518 -22.89 -1.40 4.83
N ALA A 519 -21.97 -2.00 4.07
CA ALA A 519 -21.67 -3.43 4.16
C ALA A 519 -21.07 -3.80 5.53
N ALA A 520 -20.15 -2.99 6.06
CA ALA A 520 -19.59 -3.14 7.40
C ALA A 520 -20.67 -3.03 8.49
N ALA A 521 -21.51 -2.00 8.44
CA ALA A 521 -22.58 -1.77 9.40
C ALA A 521 -23.58 -2.93 9.42
N LYS A 522 -23.95 -3.49 8.25
CA LYS A 522 -24.81 -4.69 8.15
C LYS A 522 -24.20 -5.89 8.87
N ILE A 523 -22.92 -6.21 8.63
CA ILE A 523 -22.32 -7.40 9.25
C ILE A 523 -22.10 -7.22 10.74
N ILE A 524 -21.68 -6.04 11.20
CA ILE A 524 -21.55 -5.75 12.64
C ILE A 524 -22.90 -5.73 13.34
N SER A 525 -23.97 -5.26 12.69
CA SER A 525 -25.34 -5.38 13.23
C SER A 525 -25.73 -6.84 13.47
N ARG A 526 -25.38 -7.74 12.54
CA ARG A 526 -25.59 -9.20 12.71
C ARG A 526 -24.73 -9.78 13.84
N VAL A 527 -23.53 -9.26 14.06
CA VAL A 527 -22.69 -9.63 15.22
C VAL A 527 -23.37 -9.21 16.52
N ILE A 528 -23.90 -7.98 16.60
CA ILE A 528 -24.69 -7.48 17.74
C ILE A 528 -25.88 -8.41 18.00
N ASP A 529 -26.69 -8.71 16.98
CA ASP A 529 -27.87 -9.57 17.10
C ASP A 529 -27.55 -11.00 17.56
N LYS A 530 -26.39 -11.52 17.12
CA LYS A 530 -25.99 -12.89 17.43
C LYS A 530 -25.39 -13.03 18.82
N TYR A 531 -24.49 -12.11 19.21
CA TYR A 531 -23.64 -12.28 20.37
C TYR A 531 -23.93 -11.32 21.54
N PHE A 532 -24.70 -10.25 21.34
CA PHE A 532 -24.95 -9.20 22.34
C PHE A 532 -26.42 -9.08 22.78
N LYS A 533 -27.16 -10.19 22.74
CA LYS A 533 -28.58 -10.26 23.17
C LYS A 533 -28.82 -9.88 24.63
N ASN A 534 -27.76 -9.80 25.43
CA ASN A 534 -27.78 -9.39 26.82
C ASN A 534 -27.85 -7.87 27.03
N TYR A 535 -27.59 -7.06 25.99
CA TYR A 535 -27.74 -5.61 26.04
C TYR A 535 -29.20 -5.18 25.77
N PRO A 536 -29.67 -4.04 26.34
CA PRO A 536 -31.03 -3.54 26.07
C PRO A 536 -31.26 -3.29 24.58
N GLU A 537 -32.46 -3.62 24.07
CA GLU A 537 -32.82 -3.42 22.66
C GLU A 537 -32.61 -1.97 22.20
N ILE A 538 -32.98 -0.99 23.04
CA ILE A 538 -32.75 0.43 22.78
C ILE A 538 -31.26 0.77 22.57
N VAL A 539 -30.36 0.10 23.30
CA VAL A 539 -28.91 0.30 23.19
C VAL A 539 -28.38 -0.37 21.92
N THR A 540 -28.82 -1.59 21.63
CA THR A 540 -28.38 -2.33 20.44
C THR A 540 -28.88 -1.68 19.15
N GLU A 541 -30.13 -1.21 19.10
CA GLU A 541 -30.67 -0.48 17.96
C GLU A 541 -29.95 0.86 17.77
N LYS A 542 -29.60 1.54 18.87
CA LYS A 542 -28.83 2.77 18.79
C LYS A 542 -27.42 2.55 18.27
N ALA A 543 -26.75 1.49 18.71
CA ALA A 543 -25.44 1.11 18.18
C ALA A 543 -25.50 0.87 16.67
N LYS A 544 -26.50 0.12 16.19
CA LYS A 544 -26.72 -0.10 14.76
C LYS A 544 -26.94 1.21 14.02
N GLU A 545 -27.79 2.09 14.54
CA GLU A 545 -28.03 3.40 13.95
C GLU A 545 -26.74 4.22 13.78
N LEU A 546 -25.86 4.22 14.79
CA LEU A 546 -24.57 4.93 14.72
C LEU A 546 -23.61 4.31 13.70
N LEU A 547 -23.57 2.97 13.60
CA LEU A 547 -22.78 2.29 12.57
C LEU A 547 -23.24 2.71 11.17
N PHE A 548 -24.55 2.79 10.92
CA PHE A 548 -25.10 3.28 9.65
C PHE A 548 -24.82 4.77 9.42
N LYS A 549 -24.81 5.59 10.48
CA LYS A 549 -24.51 7.03 10.42
C LYS A 549 -23.01 7.37 10.40
N TYR A 550 -22.11 6.39 10.46
CA TYR A 550 -20.66 6.63 10.54
C TYR A 550 -20.16 7.60 9.46
N SER A 551 -20.55 7.41 8.20
CA SER A 551 -20.16 8.30 7.09
C SER A 551 -20.63 9.76 7.24
N GLN A 552 -21.78 9.99 7.88
CA GLN A 552 -22.28 11.34 8.18
C GLN A 552 -21.46 11.99 9.29
N ASN A 553 -21.03 11.21 10.27
CA ASN A 553 -20.32 11.72 11.45
C ASN A 553 -18.80 11.88 11.23
N MET A 554 -18.26 11.38 10.12
CA MET A 554 -16.86 11.61 9.71
C MET A 554 -16.60 13.00 9.12
N GLN A 555 -17.65 13.80 8.89
CA GLN A 555 -17.54 15.14 8.32
C GLN A 555 -16.89 16.13 9.30
N LYS A 556 -16.36 17.24 8.77
CA LYS A 556 -15.72 18.28 9.59
C LYS A 556 -16.64 18.82 10.67
N SER A 557 -16.08 19.14 11.83
CA SER A 557 -16.85 19.79 12.90
C SER A 557 -17.21 21.21 12.51
N LYS A 558 -18.42 21.63 12.88
CA LYS A 558 -18.85 23.04 12.83
C LYS A 558 -18.60 23.77 14.15
N ASN A 559 -18.39 23.02 15.23
CA ASN A 559 -18.35 23.54 16.59
C ASN A 559 -16.92 23.62 17.14
N TYR A 560 -16.04 22.71 16.71
CA TYR A 560 -14.70 22.56 17.26
C TYR A 560 -13.60 22.80 16.22
N ARG A 561 -12.38 23.01 16.70
CA ARG A 561 -11.21 23.22 15.85
C ARG A 561 -10.92 21.96 15.05
N ASN A 562 -10.79 22.11 13.73
CA ASN A 562 -10.41 21.04 12.83
C ASN A 562 -8.90 21.13 12.50
N VAL A 563 -8.31 19.98 12.21
CA VAL A 563 -6.96 19.78 11.69
C VAL A 563 -7.01 18.75 10.57
N ILE A 564 -5.92 18.57 9.83
CA ILE A 564 -5.77 17.38 9.00
C ILE A 564 -5.78 16.15 9.88
N THR A 565 -6.73 15.25 9.62
CA THR A 565 -6.87 13.96 10.28
C THR A 565 -6.56 12.82 9.30
N HIS A 566 -5.93 11.76 9.77
CA HIS A 566 -5.57 10.56 9.03
C HIS A 566 -6.78 9.68 8.72
N GLN A 567 -7.71 9.54 9.68
CA GLN A 567 -8.97 8.79 9.56
C GLN A 567 -8.86 7.27 9.31
N ASP A 568 -7.65 6.72 9.16
CA ASP A 568 -7.36 5.29 9.05
C ASP A 568 -6.22 4.82 9.99
N LEU A 569 -6.28 5.19 11.27
CA LEU A 569 -5.21 4.93 12.25
C LEU A 569 -5.33 3.56 12.93
N TRP A 570 -4.86 2.53 12.25
CA TRP A 570 -4.63 1.19 12.80
C TRP A 570 -3.16 0.77 12.65
N CYS A 571 -2.74 -0.29 13.34
CA CYS A 571 -1.33 -0.54 13.64
C CYS A 571 -0.45 -0.79 12.42
N ASN A 572 -1.01 -1.30 11.31
CA ASN A 572 -0.26 -1.50 10.07
C ASN A 572 0.02 -0.20 9.31
N ASN A 573 -0.72 0.87 9.62
CA ASN A 573 -0.48 2.21 9.08
C ASN A 573 0.53 3.01 9.92
N ILE A 574 1.26 2.32 10.81
CA ILE A 574 2.30 2.91 11.66
C ILE A 574 3.54 2.01 11.61
N MET A 575 4.68 2.61 11.25
CA MET A 575 5.98 1.94 11.28
C MET A 575 6.83 2.46 12.44
N TYR A 576 7.59 1.56 13.07
CA TYR A 576 8.38 1.87 14.25
C TYR A 576 9.86 1.59 14.04
N LYS A 577 10.71 2.41 14.65
CA LYS A 577 12.16 2.22 14.71
C LYS A 577 12.58 1.76 16.10
N TYR A 578 13.53 0.84 16.16
CA TYR A 578 14.03 0.23 17.40
C TYR A 578 15.54 0.49 17.54
N ASP A 579 16.01 0.50 18.79
CA ASP A 579 17.45 0.52 19.08
C ASP A 579 18.06 -0.89 19.09
N ASP A 580 19.36 -0.99 19.41
CA ASP A 580 20.09 -2.26 19.48
C ASP A 580 19.57 -3.21 20.59
N ASN A 581 18.78 -2.72 21.55
CA ASN A 581 18.16 -3.51 22.61
C ASN A 581 16.72 -3.89 22.29
N ASP A 582 16.26 -3.65 21.06
CA ASP A 582 14.89 -3.87 20.60
C ASP A 582 13.85 -2.96 21.30
N GLU A 583 14.29 -1.82 21.83
CA GLU A 583 13.41 -0.83 22.46
C GLU A 583 12.93 0.20 21.43
N VAL A 584 11.62 0.43 21.40
CA VAL A 584 10.98 1.32 20.43
C VAL A 584 11.37 2.79 20.65
N GLN A 585 11.82 3.47 19.59
CA GLN A 585 12.40 4.82 19.64
C GLN A 585 11.54 5.89 18.97
N SER A 586 10.90 5.56 17.85
CA SER A 586 10.08 6.52 17.10
C SER A 586 9.05 5.82 16.21
N ALA A 587 7.97 6.53 15.89
CA ALA A 587 6.91 6.08 14.99
C ALA A 587 6.80 7.00 13.77
N VAL A 588 6.44 6.44 12.62
CA VAL A 588 6.07 7.14 11.38
C VAL A 588 4.70 6.64 10.96
N ILE A 589 3.77 7.57 10.71
CA ILE A 589 2.44 7.27 10.18
C ILE A 589 2.51 7.24 8.64
N ILE A 590 1.88 6.23 8.04
CA ILE A 590 1.85 5.97 6.60
C ILE A 590 0.41 5.73 6.14
N ASP A 591 0.20 5.65 4.81
CA ASP A 591 -1.10 5.36 4.19
C ASP A 591 -2.17 6.43 4.44
N PHE A 592 -1.95 7.61 3.85
CA PHE A 592 -2.85 8.76 3.99
C PHE A 592 -4.05 8.69 3.02
N GLN A 593 -4.43 7.51 2.53
CA GLN A 593 -5.47 7.38 1.50
C GLN A 593 -6.87 7.82 1.95
N MET A 594 -7.11 7.88 3.27
CA MET A 594 -8.41 8.25 3.86
C MET A 594 -8.43 9.61 4.54
N TYR A 595 -7.33 10.38 4.52
CA TYR A 595 -7.20 11.62 5.30
C TYR A 595 -8.38 12.59 5.10
N GLY A 596 -8.67 13.43 6.08
CA GLY A 596 -9.68 14.46 5.96
C GLY A 596 -9.38 15.65 6.85
N TYR A 597 -10.43 16.37 7.21
CA TYR A 597 -10.34 17.58 8.01
C TYR A 597 -11.40 17.55 9.11
N GLY A 598 -10.98 17.34 10.35
CA GLY A 598 -11.86 17.10 11.49
C GLY A 598 -11.17 17.43 12.83
N PRO A 599 -11.88 17.32 13.96
CA PRO A 599 -11.25 17.57 15.25
C PRO A 599 -10.10 16.60 15.54
N PRO A 600 -8.98 17.05 16.15
CA PRO A 600 -7.85 16.17 16.46
C PRO A 600 -8.23 15.01 17.39
N SER A 601 -9.31 15.16 18.18
CA SER A 601 -9.84 14.11 19.04
C SER A 601 -10.32 12.88 18.27
N LEU A 602 -10.74 13.02 17.00
CA LEU A 602 -11.18 11.89 16.17
C LEU A 602 -10.04 10.89 15.96
N ASP A 603 -8.90 11.36 15.46
CA ASP A 603 -7.73 10.51 15.21
C ASP A 603 -7.11 9.97 16.51
N VAL A 604 -7.06 10.78 17.57
CA VAL A 604 -6.52 10.35 18.87
C VAL A 604 -7.33 9.20 19.43
N LEU A 605 -8.66 9.32 19.45
CA LEU A 605 -9.54 8.27 19.93
C LEU A 605 -9.51 7.06 19.00
N GLN A 606 -9.54 7.25 17.68
CA GLN A 606 -9.42 6.15 16.72
C GLN A 606 -8.12 5.36 16.93
N LEU A 607 -6.98 6.04 17.08
CA LEU A 607 -5.69 5.42 17.34
C LEU A 607 -5.73 4.61 18.64
N ILE A 608 -6.28 5.15 19.72
CA ILE A 608 -6.34 4.44 21.01
C ILE A 608 -7.26 3.22 20.91
N TYR A 609 -8.49 3.36 20.42
CA TYR A 609 -9.47 2.26 20.39
C TYR A 609 -9.15 1.17 19.37
N CYS A 610 -8.59 1.51 18.20
CA CYS A 610 -8.20 0.50 17.21
C CYS A 610 -6.98 -0.31 17.67
N ASN A 611 -6.06 0.32 18.41
CA ASN A 611 -4.72 -0.24 18.61
C ASN A 611 -4.41 -0.73 20.02
N THR A 612 -5.12 -0.32 21.07
CA THR A 612 -4.83 -0.77 22.45
C THR A 612 -5.79 -1.88 22.90
N ASP A 613 -5.45 -2.59 23.97
CA ASP A 613 -6.42 -3.46 24.67
C ASP A 613 -7.25 -2.65 25.69
N LYS A 614 -8.33 -3.26 26.19
CA LYS A 614 -9.28 -2.63 27.12
C LYS A 614 -8.62 -2.24 28.44
N GLN A 615 -7.77 -3.10 29.00
CA GLN A 615 -7.09 -2.85 30.27
C GLN A 615 -6.16 -1.65 30.19
N THR A 616 -5.42 -1.52 29.08
CA THR A 616 -4.56 -0.37 28.81
C THR A 616 -5.38 0.92 28.77
N ARG A 617 -6.57 0.92 28.14
CA ARG A 617 -7.47 2.09 28.13
C ARG A 617 -7.97 2.42 29.53
N GLU A 618 -8.46 1.44 30.27
CA GLU A 618 -8.98 1.63 31.64
C GLU A 618 -7.92 2.22 32.58
N LEU A 619 -6.66 1.82 32.44
CA LEU A 619 -5.57 2.27 33.32
C LEU A 619 -4.89 3.57 32.86
N HIS A 620 -4.86 3.85 31.56
CA HIS A 620 -3.96 4.85 30.98
C HIS A 620 -4.61 5.86 30.02
N MET A 621 -5.94 5.84 29.82
CA MET A 621 -6.63 6.77 28.89
C MET A 621 -6.26 8.23 29.14
N ASP A 622 -6.46 8.74 30.36
CA ASP A 622 -6.19 10.15 30.68
C ASP A 622 -4.71 10.52 30.44
N GLN A 623 -3.80 9.61 30.81
CA GLN A 623 -2.36 9.81 30.64
C GLN A 623 -1.97 9.86 29.16
N MET A 624 -2.58 9.02 28.31
CA MET A 624 -2.39 9.05 26.86
C MET A 624 -2.92 10.35 26.24
N LEU A 625 -4.10 10.81 26.67
CA LEU A 625 -4.70 12.06 26.19
C LEU A 625 -3.88 13.29 26.60
N GLU A 626 -3.45 13.36 27.85
CA GLU A 626 -2.56 14.42 28.36
C GLU A 626 -1.21 14.39 27.64
N TYR A 627 -0.62 13.20 27.46
CA TYR A 627 0.66 13.07 26.77
C TYR A 627 0.59 13.56 25.32
N TYR A 628 -0.46 13.18 24.58
CA TYR A 628 -0.71 13.68 23.23
C TYR A 628 -0.78 15.22 23.22
N TYR A 629 -1.60 15.80 24.11
CA TYR A 629 -1.79 17.26 24.15
C TYR A 629 -0.52 18.01 24.57
N ASN A 630 0.27 17.45 25.48
CA ASN A 630 1.58 17.99 25.86
C ASN A 630 2.56 17.96 24.68
N CYS A 631 2.58 16.87 23.89
CA CYS A 631 3.37 16.81 22.67
C CYS A 631 2.94 17.87 21.65
N LEU A 632 1.63 18.03 21.44
CA LEU A 632 1.06 19.05 20.57
C LEU A 632 1.51 20.46 21.00
N CYS A 633 1.38 20.79 22.29
CA CYS A 633 1.79 22.07 22.86
C CYS A 633 3.29 22.33 22.68
N ASN A 634 4.12 21.33 22.95
CA ASN A 634 5.56 21.42 22.76
C ASN A 634 5.90 21.73 21.30
N ASN A 635 5.28 21.01 20.36
CA ASN A 635 5.53 21.19 18.94
C ASN A 635 5.13 22.60 18.47
N ILE A 636 3.98 23.11 18.91
CA ILE A 636 3.54 24.49 18.62
C ILE A 636 4.49 25.54 19.21
N THR A 637 4.93 25.34 20.47
CA THR A 637 5.77 26.29 21.20
C THR A 637 7.16 26.47 20.57
N VAL A 638 7.74 25.40 20.02
CA VAL A 638 9.04 25.45 19.30
C VAL A 638 8.99 26.42 18.12
N HIS A 639 7.84 26.57 17.48
CA HIS A 639 7.61 27.54 16.39
C HIS A 639 7.24 28.94 16.88
N LYS A 640 7.41 29.23 18.18
CA LYS A 640 7.15 30.53 18.83
C LYS A 640 5.69 30.99 18.75
N VAL A 641 4.75 30.06 18.68
CA VAL A 641 3.30 30.31 18.78
C VAL A 641 2.82 29.79 20.14
N ARG A 642 1.87 30.50 20.77
CA ARG A 642 1.27 30.04 22.04
C ARG A 642 0.21 28.96 21.73
N PRO A 643 0.28 27.75 22.33
CA PRO A 643 -0.69 26.69 22.07
C PRO A 643 -2.15 27.11 22.31
N ASP A 644 -2.41 27.87 23.37
CA ASP A 644 -3.74 28.38 23.71
C ASP A 644 -4.34 29.32 22.65
N ASP A 645 -3.53 29.87 21.73
CA ASP A 645 -4.03 30.66 20.60
C ASP A 645 -4.60 29.79 19.48
N LEU A 646 -4.26 28.49 19.46
CA LEU A 646 -4.64 27.55 18.40
C LEU A 646 -5.65 26.50 18.87
N LEU A 647 -5.41 25.88 20.03
CA LEU A 647 -6.28 24.86 20.62
C LEU A 647 -5.98 24.68 22.12
N THR A 648 -6.94 25.02 22.97
CA THR A 648 -6.83 24.78 24.42
C THR A 648 -7.14 23.33 24.80
N PHE A 649 -6.68 22.88 25.98
CA PHE A 649 -6.94 21.51 26.45
C PHE A 649 -8.43 21.26 26.70
N ASP A 650 -9.13 22.29 27.18
CA ASP A 650 -10.57 22.20 27.42
C ASP A 650 -11.36 22.14 26.11
N GLU A 651 -10.95 22.87 25.06
CA GLU A 651 -11.53 22.71 23.72
C GLU A 651 -11.26 21.32 23.12
N PHE A 652 -10.05 20.78 23.31
CA PHE A 652 -9.70 19.42 22.87
C PHE A 652 -10.54 18.35 23.58
N LYS A 653 -10.70 18.43 24.91
CA LYS A 653 -11.59 17.53 25.64
C LYS A 653 -13.05 17.72 25.24
N ALA A 654 -13.48 18.97 25.06
CA ALA A 654 -14.85 19.27 24.62
C ALA A 654 -15.14 18.71 23.22
N SER A 655 -14.15 18.65 22.31
CA SER A 655 -14.37 18.05 20.99
C SER A 655 -14.56 16.52 21.03
N MET A 656 -14.07 15.84 22.07
CA MET A 656 -14.27 14.39 22.25
C MET A 656 -15.75 14.03 22.39
N VAL A 657 -16.55 14.93 22.96
CA VAL A 657 -18.01 14.83 23.04
C VAL A 657 -18.63 14.51 21.67
N GLU A 658 -18.15 15.21 20.64
CA GLU A 658 -18.63 15.07 19.27
C GLU A 658 -18.01 13.86 18.56
N THR A 659 -16.72 13.57 18.80
CA THR A 659 -15.98 12.54 18.05
C THR A 659 -16.02 11.14 18.66
N MET A 660 -16.34 10.99 19.96
CA MET A 660 -16.32 9.70 20.66
C MET A 660 -17.25 8.66 20.04
N PRO A 661 -18.53 8.96 19.69
CA PRO A 661 -19.42 7.96 19.09
C PRO A 661 -18.87 7.41 17.79
N THR A 662 -18.35 8.29 16.92
CA THR A 662 -17.72 7.92 15.65
C THR A 662 -16.47 7.07 15.89
N SER A 663 -15.63 7.44 16.86
CA SER A 663 -14.39 6.72 17.17
C SER A 663 -14.65 5.33 17.76
N LEU A 664 -15.74 5.16 18.53
CA LEU A 664 -16.19 3.85 19.01
C LEU A 664 -16.79 2.99 17.90
N CYS A 665 -17.34 3.60 16.85
CA CYS A 665 -17.75 2.87 15.64
C CYS A 665 -16.55 2.46 14.76
N SER A 666 -15.46 3.23 14.71
CA SER A 666 -14.34 2.92 13.80
C SER A 666 -13.66 1.59 14.13
N ALA A 667 -13.50 1.26 15.41
CA ALA A 667 -12.87 0.00 15.82
C ALA A 667 -13.63 -1.24 15.30
N PRO A 668 -14.94 -1.44 15.58
CA PRO A 668 -15.67 -2.58 15.04
C PRO A 668 -15.83 -2.53 13.51
N LEU A 669 -15.84 -1.34 12.89
CA LEU A 669 -15.94 -1.19 11.43
C LEU A 669 -14.63 -1.46 10.69
N TYR A 670 -13.46 -1.40 11.34
CA TYR A 670 -12.17 -1.67 10.68
C TYR A 670 -11.63 -3.05 11.05
N LEU A 671 -11.63 -3.38 12.34
CA LEU A 671 -11.01 -4.60 12.87
C LEU A 671 -11.64 -5.87 12.30
N HIS A 672 -12.92 -5.87 11.91
CA HIS A 672 -13.54 -7.03 11.28
C HIS A 672 -12.95 -7.35 9.90
N THR A 673 -12.43 -6.36 9.16
CA THR A 673 -11.80 -6.61 7.85
C THR A 673 -10.29 -6.77 7.99
N VAL A 674 -9.62 -5.86 8.69
CA VAL A 674 -8.14 -5.81 8.68
C VAL A 674 -7.48 -6.95 9.46
N MET A 675 -8.24 -7.66 10.29
CA MET A 675 -7.76 -8.81 11.05
C MET A 675 -8.08 -10.16 10.40
N ILE A 676 -8.69 -10.18 9.21
CA ILE A 676 -8.95 -11.44 8.53
C ILE A 676 -7.60 -12.11 8.20
N PRO A 677 -7.39 -13.40 8.55
CA PRO A 677 -6.17 -14.11 8.22
C PRO A 677 -5.87 -14.06 6.72
N GLU A 678 -4.59 -13.95 6.36
CA GLU A 678 -4.15 -13.77 4.97
C GLU A 678 -4.70 -14.86 4.05
N ASP A 679 -4.66 -16.11 4.50
CA ASP A 679 -5.13 -17.30 3.79
C ASP A 679 -6.63 -17.24 3.44
N GLU A 680 -7.42 -16.54 4.26
CA GLU A 680 -8.88 -16.44 4.16
C GLU A 680 -9.29 -15.20 3.33
N ILE A 681 -8.55 -14.10 3.42
CA ILE A 681 -8.83 -12.88 2.66
C ILE A 681 -8.26 -12.93 1.24
N TYR A 682 -7.15 -13.65 1.01
CA TYR A 682 -6.49 -13.73 -0.31
C TYR A 682 -7.42 -14.21 -1.44
N PRO A 683 -8.27 -15.24 -1.28
CA PRO A 683 -9.23 -15.66 -2.31
C PRO A 683 -10.30 -14.60 -2.63
N ILE A 684 -10.59 -13.69 -1.69
CA ILE A 684 -11.50 -12.56 -1.90
C ILE A 684 -10.76 -11.45 -2.66
N LEU A 685 -9.54 -11.09 -2.23
CA LEU A 685 -8.74 -10.02 -2.85
C LEU A 685 -8.30 -10.33 -4.28
N SER A 686 -8.03 -11.61 -4.58
CA SER A 686 -7.56 -12.05 -5.89
C SER A 686 -8.67 -12.19 -6.95
N ASP A 687 -9.94 -12.06 -6.57
CA ASP A 687 -11.13 -12.24 -7.41
C ASP A 687 -11.95 -10.93 -7.45
N GLU A 688 -12.10 -10.34 -8.64
CA GLU A 688 -12.71 -9.00 -8.82
C GLU A 688 -14.17 -8.96 -8.35
N GLU A 689 -14.92 -10.03 -8.62
CA GLU A 689 -16.34 -10.13 -8.27
C GLU A 689 -16.51 -10.33 -6.77
N LYS A 690 -15.71 -11.23 -6.17
CA LYS A 690 -15.77 -11.46 -4.72
C LYS A 690 -15.31 -10.24 -3.93
N PHE A 691 -14.26 -9.57 -4.37
CA PHE A 691 -13.82 -8.33 -3.74
C PHE A 691 -14.91 -7.25 -3.82
N HIS A 692 -15.54 -7.09 -4.98
CA HIS A 692 -16.63 -6.11 -5.14
C HIS A 692 -17.83 -6.44 -4.24
N ILE A 693 -18.24 -7.70 -4.16
CA ILE A 693 -19.32 -8.16 -3.28
C ILE A 693 -18.94 -7.92 -1.82
N TYR A 694 -17.72 -8.26 -1.41
CA TYR A 694 -17.26 -8.02 -0.03
C TYR A 694 -17.26 -6.54 0.34
N MET A 695 -16.85 -5.67 -0.59
CA MET A 695 -16.81 -4.22 -0.38
C MET A 695 -18.19 -3.57 -0.39
N THR A 696 -19.22 -4.18 -0.97
CA THR A 696 -20.51 -3.50 -1.19
C THR A 696 -21.72 -4.20 -0.59
N ASP A 697 -21.62 -5.48 -0.26
CA ASP A 697 -22.74 -6.27 0.22
C ASP A 697 -22.35 -7.37 1.23
N ASP A 698 -22.00 -8.58 0.77
CA ASP A 698 -21.88 -9.75 1.64
C ASP A 698 -20.50 -9.87 2.33
N ARG A 699 -20.52 -9.73 3.66
CA ARG A 699 -19.37 -9.96 4.56
C ARG A 699 -19.57 -11.14 5.51
N SER A 700 -20.41 -12.12 5.14
CA SER A 700 -20.77 -13.24 6.02
C SER A 700 -19.57 -14.07 6.52
N ILE A 701 -18.45 -14.05 5.79
CA ILE A 701 -17.17 -14.65 6.21
C ILE A 701 -16.74 -14.21 7.61
N VAL A 702 -17.07 -12.99 8.04
CA VAL A 702 -16.78 -12.49 9.40
C VAL A 702 -17.40 -13.41 10.46
N LEU A 703 -18.66 -13.80 10.30
CA LEU A 703 -19.34 -14.67 11.26
C LEU A 703 -18.77 -16.10 11.26
N ASP A 704 -18.30 -16.56 10.10
CA ASP A 704 -17.65 -17.86 9.96
C ASP A 704 -16.28 -17.87 10.64
N LEU A 705 -15.49 -16.79 10.48
CA LEU A 705 -14.20 -16.62 11.14
C LEU A 705 -14.37 -16.47 12.65
N MET A 706 -15.35 -15.69 13.12
CA MET A 706 -15.68 -15.59 14.54
C MET A 706 -16.11 -16.93 15.15
N ALA A 707 -16.57 -17.90 14.36
CA ALA A 707 -16.90 -19.24 14.83
C ALA A 707 -15.67 -20.17 14.90
N LYS A 708 -14.60 -19.86 14.17
CA LYS A 708 -13.41 -20.72 14.00
C LYS A 708 -12.15 -20.18 14.69
N CYS A 709 -12.04 -18.87 14.88
CA CYS A 709 -10.85 -18.19 15.39
C CYS A 709 -11.17 -17.37 16.64
N ASP A 710 -10.72 -17.84 17.80
CA ASP A 710 -11.05 -17.24 19.10
C ASP A 710 -10.41 -15.85 19.28
N ASP A 711 -9.17 -15.64 18.80
CA ASP A 711 -8.47 -14.35 18.91
C ASP A 711 -9.17 -13.28 18.06
N TYR A 712 -9.51 -13.61 16.81
CA TYR A 712 -10.29 -12.75 15.92
C TYR A 712 -11.65 -12.42 16.51
N LYS A 713 -12.37 -13.44 17.01
CA LYS A 713 -13.66 -13.26 17.69
C LYS A 713 -13.52 -12.32 18.89
N SER A 714 -12.54 -12.57 19.76
CA SER A 714 -12.32 -11.79 20.97
C SER A 714 -12.12 -10.31 20.65
N ARG A 715 -11.29 -9.99 19.66
CA ARG A 715 -11.00 -8.60 19.30
C ARG A 715 -12.21 -7.87 18.72
N VAL A 716 -12.97 -8.52 17.83
CA VAL A 716 -14.22 -7.95 17.28
C VAL A 716 -15.26 -7.76 18.40
N MET A 717 -15.38 -8.72 19.31
CA MET A 717 -16.32 -8.63 20.45
C MET A 717 -15.98 -7.47 21.37
N ILE A 718 -14.70 -7.28 21.75
CA ILE A 718 -14.29 -6.16 22.61
C ILE A 718 -14.64 -4.81 21.97
N ALA A 719 -14.39 -4.66 20.67
CA ALA A 719 -14.69 -3.42 19.94
C ALA A 719 -16.20 -3.10 19.92
N VAL A 720 -17.04 -4.11 19.75
CA VAL A 720 -18.51 -3.95 19.81
C VAL A 720 -18.99 -3.71 21.25
N GLU A 721 -18.37 -4.37 22.23
CA GLU A 721 -18.71 -4.21 23.65
C GLU A 721 -18.41 -2.79 24.15
N ASP A 722 -17.30 -2.17 23.72
CA ASP A 722 -16.96 -0.79 24.07
C ASP A 722 -18.04 0.19 23.57
N LEU A 723 -18.50 0.03 22.32
CA LEU A 723 -19.61 0.83 21.77
C LEU A 723 -20.91 0.63 22.56
N LEU A 724 -21.29 -0.62 22.82
CA LEU A 724 -22.54 -0.92 23.53
C LEU A 724 -22.51 -0.48 25.00
N SER A 725 -21.36 -0.59 25.66
CA SER A 725 -21.20 -0.19 27.07
C SER A 725 -21.31 1.31 27.23
N TYR A 726 -20.67 2.07 26.34
CA TYR A 726 -20.78 3.53 26.28
C TYR A 726 -22.24 4.00 26.11
N LEU A 727 -22.97 3.38 25.18
CA LEU A 727 -24.37 3.71 24.94
C LEU A 727 -25.30 3.30 26.09
N LYS A 728 -25.02 2.17 26.75
CA LYS A 728 -25.78 1.71 27.92
C LYS A 728 -25.67 2.72 29.06
N GLU A 729 -24.47 3.24 29.30
CA GLU A 729 -24.24 4.26 30.31
C GLU A 729 -24.99 5.55 29.96
N ALA A 730 -24.86 6.03 28.71
CA ALA A 730 -25.55 7.23 28.24
C ALA A 730 -27.08 7.14 28.39
N ALA A 731 -27.67 6.00 28.04
CA ALA A 731 -29.11 5.75 28.17
C ALA A 731 -29.57 5.78 29.65
N PHE A 732 -28.73 5.32 30.58
CA PHE A 732 -29.01 5.36 32.01
C PHE A 732 -29.02 6.78 32.56
N PHE A 733 -28.00 7.58 32.27
CA PHE A 733 -27.93 8.96 32.74
C PHE A 733 -28.99 9.87 32.09
N GLY A 734 -29.33 9.64 30.83
CA GLY A 734 -30.37 10.39 30.12
C GLY A 734 -31.77 10.19 30.70
N THR A 735 -32.13 8.93 31.00
CA THR A 735 -33.50 8.54 31.35
C THR A 735 -33.80 8.55 32.85
N MET A 736 -32.84 8.12 33.70
CA MET A 736 -33.07 7.93 35.13
C MET A 736 -32.66 9.14 35.98
N PHE A 737 -31.45 9.68 35.77
CA PHE A 737 -30.92 10.72 36.66
C PHE A 737 -31.58 12.09 36.49
N SER A 738 -32.01 12.43 35.27
CA SER A 738 -32.82 13.65 35.03
C SER A 738 -34.12 13.64 35.85
N GLY A 739 -34.78 12.48 35.96
CA GLY A 739 -35.98 12.27 36.77
C GLY A 739 -35.71 12.26 38.28
N LEU A 740 -34.65 11.59 38.71
CA LEU A 740 -34.24 11.50 40.13
C LEU A 740 -33.75 12.83 40.70
N ARG A 741 -33.08 13.66 39.89
CA ARG A 741 -32.49 14.93 40.30
C ARG A 741 -33.51 15.91 40.88
N ALA A 742 -34.76 15.85 40.44
CA ALA A 742 -35.84 16.66 41.00
C ALA A 742 -36.15 16.35 42.48
N PHE A 743 -35.66 15.23 43.00
CA PHE A 743 -35.92 14.73 44.35
C PHE A 743 -34.68 14.68 45.25
N LEU A 744 -33.49 14.99 44.73
CA LEU A 744 -32.28 15.07 45.55
C LEU A 744 -32.29 16.34 46.40
N LEU A 745 -32.10 16.16 47.70
CA LEU A 745 -32.02 17.26 48.66
C LEU A 745 -30.62 17.90 48.67
N HIS A 746 -29.60 17.11 48.33
CA HIS A 746 -28.21 17.50 48.36
C HIS A 746 -27.52 17.22 47.02
N LYS A 747 -26.32 17.78 46.84
CA LYS A 747 -25.47 17.45 45.70
C LYS A 747 -24.79 16.11 45.95
N SER A 748 -25.56 15.03 45.78
CA SER A 748 -25.15 13.66 46.08
C SER A 748 -24.65 12.91 44.85
N ILE A 749 -24.94 13.43 43.65
CA ILE A 749 -24.46 12.95 42.35
C ILE A 749 -24.01 14.15 41.50
N PRO A 750 -23.13 13.96 40.49
CA PRO A 750 -22.79 15.02 39.54
C PRO A 750 -23.99 15.45 38.71
N ASN A 751 -24.06 16.74 38.35
CA ASN A 751 -25.01 17.16 37.33
C ASN A 751 -24.64 16.53 35.98
N CYS A 752 -25.61 15.97 35.27
CA CYS A 752 -25.47 15.62 33.86
C CYS A 752 -25.99 16.78 33.00
N TYR A 753 -25.15 17.32 32.12
CA TYR A 753 -25.46 18.49 31.30
C TYR A 753 -25.94 18.15 29.89
N LEU A 754 -25.71 16.92 29.41
CA LEU A 754 -26.15 16.45 28.10
C LEU A 754 -26.84 15.08 28.20
N PRO A 755 -28.01 14.96 28.84
CA PRO A 755 -28.74 13.70 28.93
C PRO A 755 -29.32 13.22 27.58
N ASP A 756 -29.53 14.15 26.63
CA ASP A 756 -30.20 13.89 25.34
C ASP A 756 -29.22 13.70 24.16
N TYR A 757 -27.90 13.81 24.39
CA TYR A 757 -26.93 13.42 23.36
C TYR A 757 -26.74 11.93 23.42
N GLU A 758 -27.23 11.30 22.36
CA GLU A 758 -27.48 9.88 22.12
C GLU A 758 -26.36 8.89 22.47
N CYS A 759 -25.19 9.35 22.92
CA CYS A 759 -24.07 8.52 23.31
C CYS A 759 -23.19 9.08 24.43
N LEU A 760 -23.31 10.33 24.88
CA LEU A 760 -22.33 10.96 25.77
C LEU A 760 -22.96 11.41 27.08
N ILE A 761 -22.25 11.16 28.19
CA ILE A 761 -22.60 11.72 29.49
C ILE A 761 -21.61 12.83 29.80
N VAL A 762 -22.04 14.09 29.69
CA VAL A 762 -21.26 15.21 30.23
C VAL A 762 -21.64 15.41 31.67
N LEU A 763 -20.79 14.89 32.56
CA LEU A 763 -20.89 15.12 33.98
C LEU A 763 -20.22 16.43 34.37
N GLU A 764 -20.67 16.97 35.48
CA GLU A 764 -20.09 18.13 36.10
C GLU A 764 -18.63 17.95 36.48
N ASN A 765 -17.84 18.99 36.20
CA ASN A 765 -16.50 19.10 36.71
C ASN A 765 -16.54 19.37 38.22
N LEU A 766 -16.57 18.29 39.01
CA LEU A 766 -16.60 18.34 40.46
C LEU A 766 -15.29 18.94 41.02
N THR A 767 -14.15 18.70 40.37
CA THR A 767 -12.85 19.26 40.77
C THR A 767 -12.84 20.78 40.72
N ALA A 768 -13.38 21.39 39.66
CA ALA A 768 -13.55 22.83 39.56
C ALA A 768 -14.47 23.40 40.67
N ASN A 769 -15.35 22.58 41.23
CA ASN A 769 -16.26 22.93 42.33
C ASN A 769 -15.68 22.64 43.73
N GLY A 770 -14.38 22.30 43.80
CA GLY A 770 -13.65 22.05 45.05
C GLY A 770 -13.81 20.63 45.60
N TYR A 771 -14.32 19.68 44.81
CA TYR A 771 -14.34 18.27 45.18
C TYR A 771 -13.04 17.58 44.81
N ARG A 772 -12.64 16.58 45.58
CA ARG A 772 -11.47 15.74 45.31
C ARG A 772 -11.65 14.36 45.96
N ASN A 773 -10.97 13.35 45.45
CA ASN A 773 -11.02 12.01 46.03
C ASN A 773 -10.35 11.97 47.40
N SER A 774 -10.63 10.92 48.18
CA SER A 774 -9.91 10.65 49.44
C SER A 774 -8.39 10.61 49.21
N ARG A 775 -7.63 11.16 50.17
CA ARG A 775 -6.15 11.22 50.09
C ARG A 775 -5.47 9.84 50.21
N ASN A 776 -6.18 8.80 50.66
CA ASN A 776 -5.61 7.48 50.86
C ASN A 776 -6.63 6.36 50.60
N THR A 777 -6.55 5.73 49.43
CA THR A 777 -7.45 4.65 49.01
C THR A 777 -7.15 3.30 49.66
N ILE A 778 -5.98 3.14 50.29
CA ILE A 778 -5.54 1.88 50.91
C ILE A 778 -6.07 1.74 52.34
N VAL A 779 -6.12 2.86 53.08
CA VAL A 779 -6.55 2.87 54.49
C VAL A 779 -8.07 3.09 54.62
N GLY A 780 -8.70 3.64 53.58
CA GLY A 780 -10.13 3.94 53.57
C GLY A 780 -10.44 5.38 53.98
N ILE A 781 -11.63 5.61 54.53
CA ILE A 781 -12.15 6.91 54.94
C ILE A 781 -12.42 6.94 56.45
N ASP A 782 -12.21 8.09 57.07
CA ASP A 782 -12.51 8.28 58.49
C ASP A 782 -14.03 8.40 58.74
N LEU A 783 -14.41 8.47 60.01
CA LEU A 783 -15.81 8.53 60.43
C LEU A 783 -16.55 9.77 59.90
N LYS A 784 -15.89 10.93 59.77
CA LYS A 784 -16.53 12.15 59.23
C LYS A 784 -16.85 11.98 57.75
N HIS A 785 -15.90 11.42 56.99
CA HIS A 785 -16.09 11.09 55.58
C HIS A 785 -17.19 10.03 55.41
N ALA A 786 -17.22 9.01 56.27
CA ALA A 786 -18.28 8.00 56.27
C ALA A 786 -19.66 8.61 56.43
N TYR A 787 -19.85 9.55 57.37
CA TYR A 787 -21.13 10.20 57.57
C TYR A 787 -21.59 11.02 56.35
N VAL A 788 -20.70 11.82 55.74
CA VAL A 788 -21.09 12.57 54.54
C VAL A 788 -21.37 11.65 53.33
N SER A 789 -20.68 10.51 53.22
CA SER A 789 -20.95 9.51 52.19
C SER A 789 -22.28 8.79 52.42
N LEU A 790 -22.58 8.38 53.66
CA LEU A 790 -23.87 7.79 54.03
C LEU A 790 -25.02 8.76 53.78
N LYS A 791 -24.82 10.05 54.04
CA LYS A 791 -25.79 11.10 53.74
C LYS A 791 -26.07 11.22 52.24
N ALA A 792 -25.02 11.22 51.41
CA ALA A 792 -25.16 11.26 49.96
C ALA A 792 -25.88 10.01 49.43
N LEU A 793 -25.56 8.83 49.97
CA LEU A 793 -26.19 7.58 49.60
C LEU A 793 -27.67 7.54 50.01
N ALA A 794 -27.99 7.97 51.22
CA ALA A 794 -29.37 8.08 51.72
C ALA A 794 -30.22 8.99 50.82
N ASP A 795 -29.66 10.12 50.37
CA ASP A 795 -30.32 11.05 49.45
C ASP A 795 -30.64 10.39 48.09
N ILE A 796 -29.71 9.61 47.52
CA ILE A 796 -29.94 8.85 46.27
C ILE A 796 -31.03 7.80 46.45
N HIS A 797 -30.96 7.00 47.52
CA HIS A 797 -31.95 5.99 47.82
C HIS A 797 -33.34 6.60 48.03
N ALA A 798 -33.44 7.69 48.79
CA ALA A 798 -34.68 8.42 49.01
C ALA A 798 -35.24 9.02 47.72
N ALA A 799 -34.40 9.65 46.89
CA ALA A 799 -34.80 10.19 45.60
C ALA A 799 -35.39 9.11 44.68
N SER A 800 -34.82 7.90 44.69
CA SER A 800 -35.37 6.77 43.92
C SER A 800 -36.78 6.37 44.36
N LEU A 801 -37.04 6.34 45.67
CA LEU A 801 -38.36 6.04 46.22
C LEU A 801 -39.38 7.14 45.94
N LEU A 802 -38.96 8.41 46.04
CA LEU A 802 -39.81 9.56 45.76
C LEU A 802 -40.16 9.64 44.27
N TYR A 803 -39.22 9.31 43.39
CA TYR A 803 -39.47 9.22 41.96
C TYR A 803 -40.50 8.13 41.64
N GLU A 804 -40.34 6.92 42.18
CA GLU A 804 -41.33 5.83 42.06
C GLU A 804 -42.72 6.24 42.58
N HIS A 805 -42.76 6.95 43.71
CA HIS A 805 -44.00 7.45 44.28
C HIS A 805 -44.68 8.46 43.34
N LYS A 806 -43.92 9.39 42.76
CA LYS A 806 -44.44 10.40 41.82
C LYS A 806 -45.05 9.78 40.57
N ILE A 807 -44.38 8.77 40.01
CA ILE A 807 -44.79 8.13 38.75
C ILE A 807 -45.82 7.00 38.96
N GLY A 808 -46.01 6.55 40.20
CA GLY A 808 -46.98 5.49 40.54
C GLY A 808 -46.57 4.09 40.10
N LYS A 809 -45.29 3.88 39.78
CA LYS A 809 -44.70 2.61 39.30
C LYS A 809 -43.31 2.43 39.91
N LYS A 810 -42.87 1.19 40.08
CA LYS A 810 -41.50 0.88 40.50
C LYS A 810 -40.50 1.12 39.38
N LEU A 811 -39.24 1.34 39.72
CA LEU A 811 -38.17 1.54 38.74
C LEU A 811 -38.07 0.35 37.76
N ASP A 812 -38.25 -0.88 38.24
CA ASP A 812 -38.22 -2.08 37.39
C ASP A 812 -39.50 -2.30 36.55
N GLU A 813 -40.51 -1.44 36.71
CA GLU A 813 -41.72 -1.41 35.87
C GLU A 813 -41.67 -0.30 34.81
N ILE A 814 -40.76 0.68 34.97
CA ILE A 814 -40.58 1.81 34.03
C ILE A 814 -39.27 1.74 33.25
N CYS A 815 -38.24 1.11 33.80
CA CYS A 815 -36.97 0.88 33.12
C CYS A 815 -36.92 -0.58 32.64
N PRO A 816 -36.42 -0.83 31.41
CA PRO A 816 -36.11 -2.18 30.95
C PRO A 816 -35.30 -2.94 31.99
N VAL A 817 -35.65 -4.21 32.22
CA VAL A 817 -35.01 -5.07 33.23
C VAL A 817 -33.50 -5.16 33.01
N GLU A 818 -33.05 -5.02 31.76
CA GLU A 818 -31.67 -5.03 31.30
C GLU A 818 -30.87 -3.79 31.75
N ILE A 819 -31.53 -2.64 31.95
CA ILE A 819 -30.90 -1.41 32.45
C ILE A 819 -30.63 -1.55 33.95
N LEU A 820 -31.60 -2.05 34.72
CA LEU A 820 -31.47 -2.23 36.17
C LEU A 820 -30.84 -3.57 36.58
N ARG A 821 -30.38 -4.38 35.61
CA ARG A 821 -29.76 -5.68 35.87
C ARG A 821 -28.38 -5.46 36.50
N PRO A 822 -28.11 -6.02 37.69
CA PRO A 822 -26.79 -5.89 38.32
C PRO A 822 -25.71 -6.55 37.47
N PHE A 823 -24.51 -5.98 37.49
CA PHE A 823 -23.35 -6.55 36.77
C PHE A 823 -23.03 -7.98 37.24
N PHE A 824 -23.16 -8.26 38.53
CA PHE A 824 -23.00 -9.60 39.09
C PHE A 824 -24.32 -10.37 39.04
N THR A 825 -24.54 -11.11 37.96
CA THR A 825 -25.76 -11.89 37.70
C THR A 825 -25.47 -13.38 37.44
N GLU A 826 -26.46 -14.26 37.68
CA GLU A 826 -26.37 -15.71 37.44
C GLU A 826 -26.46 -16.09 35.95
N THR A 827 -26.61 -15.12 35.05
CA THR A 827 -26.74 -15.35 33.61
C THR A 827 -25.48 -16.02 33.05
N GLU A 828 -25.64 -17.26 32.56
CA GLU A 828 -24.59 -17.96 31.81
C GLU A 828 -24.14 -17.05 30.65
N ASP A 829 -22.83 -16.84 30.54
CA ASP A 829 -22.13 -15.92 29.62
C ASP A 829 -21.96 -14.44 30.03
N TYR A 830 -22.46 -13.98 31.19
CA TYR A 830 -22.22 -12.60 31.63
C TYR A 830 -20.81 -12.42 32.25
N PRO A 831 -20.04 -11.34 31.92
CA PRO A 831 -18.68 -11.11 32.43
C PRO A 831 -18.59 -11.14 33.96
N GLY A 832 -19.56 -10.55 34.66
CA GLY A 832 -19.59 -10.50 36.12
C GLY A 832 -19.60 -11.89 36.78
N LEU A 833 -20.25 -12.89 36.18
CA LEU A 833 -20.23 -14.27 36.70
C LEU A 833 -18.83 -14.89 36.59
N LYS A 834 -18.15 -14.68 35.46
CA LYS A 834 -16.79 -15.19 35.23
C LYS A 834 -15.79 -14.53 36.18
N ILE A 835 -15.87 -13.20 36.33
CA ILE A 835 -15.06 -12.43 37.28
C ILE A 835 -15.30 -12.92 38.71
N ASN A 836 -16.56 -13.10 39.10
CA ASN A 836 -16.91 -13.58 40.42
C ASN A 836 -16.32 -14.99 40.70
N ILE A 837 -16.46 -15.94 39.77
CA ILE A 837 -15.90 -17.29 39.92
C ILE A 837 -14.37 -17.26 40.06
N ALA A 838 -13.70 -16.41 39.27
CA ALA A 838 -12.25 -16.26 39.35
C ALA A 838 -11.82 -15.67 40.70
N ALA A 839 -12.48 -14.59 41.14
CA ALA A 839 -12.23 -13.97 42.44
C ALA A 839 -12.51 -14.92 43.60
N ALA A 840 -13.64 -15.66 43.57
CA ALA A 840 -14.01 -16.64 44.58
C ALA A 840 -12.95 -17.75 44.72
N LYS A 841 -12.38 -18.24 43.60
CA LYS A 841 -11.28 -19.22 43.63
C LYS A 841 -10.02 -18.66 44.30
N ILE A 842 -9.64 -17.43 43.99
CA ILE A 842 -8.45 -16.79 44.57
C ILE A 842 -8.66 -16.53 46.07
N ILE A 843 -9.78 -15.91 46.43
CA ILE A 843 -10.10 -15.57 47.82
C ILE A 843 -10.27 -16.84 48.66
N SER A 844 -10.82 -17.93 48.09
CA SER A 844 -10.87 -19.22 48.80
C SER A 844 -9.49 -19.72 49.21
N ARG A 845 -8.47 -19.58 48.35
CA ARG A 845 -7.08 -19.91 48.70
C ARG A 845 -6.51 -18.98 49.77
N VAL A 846 -6.89 -17.70 49.76
CA VAL A 846 -6.51 -16.73 50.79
C VAL A 846 -7.13 -17.12 52.13
N ILE A 847 -8.41 -17.49 52.16
CA ILE A 847 -9.11 -17.99 53.36
C ILE A 847 -8.41 -19.23 53.91
N ASP A 848 -8.07 -20.19 53.04
CA ASP A 848 -7.36 -21.41 53.46
C ASP A 848 -5.98 -21.13 54.03
N LYS A 849 -5.25 -20.18 53.43
CA LYS A 849 -3.89 -19.87 53.82
C LYS A 849 -3.80 -19.00 55.08
N TYR A 850 -4.69 -18.02 55.25
CA TYR A 850 -4.52 -16.95 56.23
C TYR A 850 -5.63 -16.88 57.28
N CYS A 851 -6.78 -17.52 57.07
CA CYS A 851 -7.90 -17.49 58.02
C CYS A 851 -8.00 -18.77 58.87
N THR A 852 -6.89 -19.48 59.09
CA THR A 852 -6.83 -20.75 59.83
C THR A 852 -7.33 -20.65 61.28
N ASN A 853 -7.30 -19.45 61.85
CA ASN A 853 -7.80 -19.15 63.20
C ASN A 853 -9.33 -19.24 63.33
N TYR A 854 -10.08 -19.27 62.22
CA TYR A 854 -11.53 -19.46 62.21
C TYR A 854 -11.91 -20.94 62.06
N PRO A 855 -13.01 -21.43 62.68
CA PRO A 855 -13.47 -22.81 62.50
C PRO A 855 -13.70 -23.16 61.03
N GLU A 856 -13.44 -24.42 60.65
CA GLU A 856 -13.59 -24.89 59.26
C GLU A 856 -14.98 -24.61 58.69
N ILE A 857 -16.04 -24.85 59.48
CA ILE A 857 -17.42 -24.56 59.07
C ILE A 857 -17.64 -23.07 58.72
N VAL A 858 -16.92 -22.15 59.37
CA VAL A 858 -17.00 -20.71 59.09
C VAL A 858 -16.24 -20.39 57.79
N ARG A 859 -15.06 -21.00 57.60
CA ARG A 859 -14.26 -20.84 56.38
C ARG A 859 -15.00 -21.37 55.14
N GLU A 860 -15.57 -22.57 55.23
CA GLU A 860 -16.35 -23.18 54.14
C GLU A 860 -17.62 -22.38 53.84
N ARG A 861 -18.30 -21.87 54.87
CA ARG A 861 -19.44 -20.96 54.66
C ARG A 861 -19.02 -19.67 53.96
N GLY A 862 -17.88 -19.09 54.32
CA GLY A 862 -17.31 -17.92 53.64
C GLY A 862 -17.05 -18.18 52.15
N LYS A 863 -16.41 -19.32 51.83
CA LYS A 863 -16.19 -19.74 50.43
C LYS A 863 -17.50 -19.93 49.68
N HIS A 864 -18.47 -20.61 50.29
CA HIS A 864 -19.79 -20.84 49.70
C HIS A 864 -20.50 -19.51 49.38
N LEU A 865 -20.41 -18.51 50.26
CA LEU A 865 -20.98 -17.18 50.01
C LEU A 865 -20.30 -16.46 48.84
N LEU A 866 -18.98 -16.61 48.68
CA LEU A 866 -18.25 -16.02 47.55
C LEU A 866 -18.71 -16.59 46.20
N PHE A 867 -18.85 -17.92 46.10
CA PHE A 867 -19.30 -18.58 44.87
C PHE A 867 -20.78 -18.29 44.52
N ASN A 868 -21.59 -17.92 45.51
CA ASN A 868 -23.00 -17.58 45.32
C ASN A 868 -23.27 -16.07 45.41
N TYR A 869 -22.25 -15.23 45.22
CA TYR A 869 -22.40 -13.77 45.34
C TYR A 869 -23.34 -13.21 44.28
N CYS A 870 -23.23 -13.63 43.01
CA CYS A 870 -24.11 -13.17 41.93
C CYS A 870 -25.60 -13.44 42.20
N GLN A 871 -25.91 -14.52 42.93
CA GLN A 871 -27.28 -14.84 43.36
C GLN A 871 -27.79 -13.83 44.40
N GLN A 872 -26.91 -13.38 45.30
CA GLN A 872 -27.24 -12.48 46.40
C GLN A 872 -27.41 -11.02 45.94
N MET A 873 -26.81 -10.66 44.81
CA MET A 873 -26.90 -9.31 44.23
C MET A 873 -28.22 -9.04 43.48
N GLN A 874 -29.09 -10.05 43.35
CA GLN A 874 -30.37 -9.90 42.66
C GLN A 874 -31.37 -9.05 43.45
N LYS A 875 -32.33 -8.46 42.74
CA LYS A 875 -33.42 -7.69 43.37
C LYS A 875 -34.17 -8.54 44.40
N SER A 876 -34.45 -7.95 45.55
CA SER A 876 -35.20 -8.67 46.59
C SER A 876 -36.67 -8.77 46.20
N LYS A 877 -37.25 -9.95 46.40
CA LYS A 877 -38.71 -10.16 46.34
C LYS A 877 -39.39 -9.84 47.67
N ASN A 878 -38.64 -9.83 48.76
CA ASN A 878 -39.17 -9.74 50.12
C ASN A 878 -38.98 -8.34 50.75
N TYR A 879 -38.05 -7.55 50.23
CA TYR A 879 -37.66 -6.26 50.79
C TYR A 879 -37.77 -5.16 49.74
N ARG A 880 -37.90 -3.90 50.20
CA ARG A 880 -37.97 -2.74 49.32
C ARG A 880 -36.63 -2.57 48.59
N ASN A 881 -36.69 -2.43 47.27
CA ASN A 881 -35.53 -2.13 46.44
C ASN A 881 -35.48 -0.62 46.15
N VAL A 882 -34.28 -0.11 45.94
CA VAL A 882 -33.96 1.27 45.54
C VAL A 882 -32.99 1.22 44.37
N LEU A 883 -32.73 2.37 43.74
CA LEU A 883 -31.56 2.47 42.86
C LEU A 883 -30.30 2.32 43.72
N SER A 884 -29.56 1.24 43.51
CA SER A 884 -28.35 0.90 44.25
C SER A 884 -27.11 1.04 43.35
N HIS A 885 -25.99 1.46 43.91
CA HIS A 885 -24.72 1.71 43.22
C HIS A 885 -23.91 0.44 42.94
N HIS A 886 -23.89 -0.52 43.88
CA HIS A 886 -23.18 -1.82 43.81
C HIS A 886 -21.65 -1.78 43.68
N ASP A 887 -21.05 -0.60 43.51
CA ASP A 887 -19.59 -0.40 43.50
C ASP A 887 -19.12 0.75 44.41
N LEU A 888 -19.54 0.74 45.69
CA LEU A 888 -19.23 1.81 46.66
C LEU A 888 -17.90 1.58 47.39
N TRP A 889 -16.83 1.98 46.73
CA TRP A 889 -15.50 2.11 47.32
C TRP A 889 -15.01 3.56 47.22
N CYS A 890 -13.98 3.91 47.99
CA CYS A 890 -13.63 5.30 48.28
C CYS A 890 -13.15 6.09 47.05
N ALA A 891 -12.73 5.42 45.98
CA ALA A 891 -12.41 6.05 44.70
C ALA A 891 -13.66 6.57 43.96
N ASN A 892 -14.81 5.93 44.19
CA ASN A 892 -16.10 6.29 43.58
C ASN A 892 -16.86 7.34 44.41
N ILE A 893 -16.16 8.02 45.32
CA ILE A 893 -16.70 9.08 46.17
C ILE A 893 -15.75 10.28 46.15
N MET A 894 -16.26 11.44 45.73
CA MET A 894 -15.52 12.70 45.80
C MET A 894 -16.02 13.54 46.96
N PHE A 895 -15.10 14.19 47.67
CA PHE A 895 -15.36 14.97 48.87
C PHE A 895 -15.05 16.44 48.66
N LYS A 896 -15.90 17.31 49.19
CA LYS A 896 -15.66 18.75 49.27
C LYS A 896 -15.21 19.13 50.67
N TYR A 897 -14.23 20.01 50.75
CA TYR A 897 -13.62 20.47 51.98
C TYR A 897 -13.82 21.98 52.15
N ASP A 898 -13.89 22.44 53.39
CA ASP A 898 -13.86 23.87 53.71
C ASP A 898 -12.41 24.40 53.81
N GLU A 899 -12.28 25.69 54.16
CA GLU A 899 -10.98 26.35 54.33
C GLU A 899 -10.14 25.77 55.48
N ALA A 900 -10.77 25.06 56.43
CA ALA A 900 -10.09 24.37 57.53
C ALA A 900 -9.72 22.92 57.19
N ASP A 901 -9.89 22.51 55.93
CA ASP A 901 -9.66 21.15 55.43
C ASP A 901 -10.62 20.09 56.03
N GLU A 902 -11.78 20.53 56.55
CA GLU A 902 -12.81 19.67 57.10
C GLU A 902 -13.82 19.25 56.02
N VAL A 903 -14.23 17.98 56.04
CA VAL A 903 -15.14 17.42 55.03
C VAL A 903 -16.56 17.93 55.21
N GLN A 904 -17.14 18.47 54.13
CA GLN A 904 -18.45 19.13 54.15
C GLN A 904 -19.54 18.31 53.43
N SER A 905 -19.20 17.69 52.31
CA SER A 905 -20.16 16.92 51.50
C SER A 905 -19.45 15.88 50.64
N ALA A 906 -20.20 14.85 50.25
CA ALA A 906 -19.74 13.83 49.32
C ALA A 906 -20.63 13.81 48.07
N VAL A 907 -20.03 13.49 46.93
CA VAL A 907 -20.70 13.17 45.66
C VAL A 907 -20.29 11.77 45.26
N ILE A 908 -21.27 10.90 45.04
CA ILE A 908 -21.07 9.54 44.55
C ILE A 908 -21.01 9.59 43.02
N ILE A 909 -20.01 8.92 42.45
CA ILE A 909 -19.69 8.89 41.02
C ILE A 909 -19.52 7.44 40.55
N ASP A 910 -19.44 7.23 39.24
CA ASP A 910 -19.16 5.92 38.62
C ASP A 910 -20.27 4.86 38.81
N PHE A 911 -21.43 5.13 38.21
CA PHE A 911 -22.57 4.21 38.19
C PHE A 911 -22.45 3.22 37.01
N GLN A 912 -21.34 2.49 36.89
CA GLN A 912 -21.19 1.46 35.84
C GLN A 912 -21.83 0.11 36.21
N ILE A 913 -21.93 -0.19 37.51
CA ILE A 913 -22.35 -1.49 38.06
C ILE A 913 -23.69 -1.41 38.83
N TYR A 914 -24.38 -0.27 38.78
CA TYR A 914 -25.66 -0.04 39.48
C TYR A 914 -26.70 -1.14 39.24
N GLY A 915 -27.67 -1.21 40.16
CA GLY A 915 -28.79 -2.15 40.07
C GLY A 915 -30.01 -1.68 40.84
N TYR A 916 -31.00 -2.56 40.93
CA TYR A 916 -32.21 -2.35 41.72
C TYR A 916 -32.30 -3.37 42.84
N SER A 917 -31.90 -2.98 44.05
CA SER A 917 -31.70 -3.91 45.17
C SER A 917 -32.02 -3.27 46.53
N PRO A 918 -32.03 -4.04 47.64
CA PRO A 918 -32.23 -3.45 48.96
C PRO A 918 -31.14 -2.42 49.32
N PRO A 919 -31.50 -1.29 49.94
CA PRO A 919 -30.54 -0.23 50.28
C PRO A 919 -29.43 -0.70 51.22
N SER A 920 -29.69 -1.75 52.01
CA SER A 920 -28.71 -2.33 52.94
C SER A 920 -27.46 -2.82 52.25
N LEU A 921 -27.54 -3.21 50.98
CA LEU A 921 -26.39 -3.72 50.23
C LEU A 921 -25.31 -2.64 50.06
N ASP A 922 -25.71 -1.49 49.56
CA ASP A 922 -24.83 -0.33 49.36
C ASP A 922 -24.30 0.23 50.69
N VAL A 923 -25.17 0.31 51.71
CA VAL A 923 -24.77 0.78 53.05
C VAL A 923 -23.70 -0.14 53.66
N LEU A 924 -23.91 -1.45 53.58
CA LEU A 924 -22.94 -2.42 54.06
C LEU A 924 -21.67 -2.39 53.22
N GLN A 925 -21.75 -2.28 51.89
CA GLN A 925 -20.58 -2.17 51.03
C GLN A 925 -19.75 -0.93 51.39
N LEU A 926 -20.38 0.23 51.51
CA LEU A 926 -19.74 1.47 51.91
C LEU A 926 -18.98 1.31 53.23
N ILE A 927 -19.63 0.75 54.25
CA ILE A 927 -19.02 0.58 55.57
C ILE A 927 -17.92 -0.50 55.56
N TYR A 928 -18.14 -1.64 54.91
CA TYR A 928 -17.20 -2.76 54.97
C TYR A 928 -15.98 -2.57 54.06
N CYS A 929 -16.13 -1.88 52.94
CA CYS A 929 -15.05 -1.65 51.98
C CYS A 929 -14.21 -0.42 52.31
N ASN A 930 -14.75 0.56 53.04
CA ASN A 930 -14.09 1.86 53.18
C ASN A 930 -13.72 2.26 54.59
N ILE A 931 -14.23 1.58 55.62
CA ILE A 931 -13.97 1.96 57.02
C ILE A 931 -13.14 0.86 57.68
N ASP A 932 -12.10 1.26 58.42
CA ASP A 932 -11.27 0.32 59.15
C ASP A 932 -12.10 -0.45 60.19
N LYS A 933 -11.57 -1.61 60.59
CA LYS A 933 -12.30 -2.54 61.47
C LYS A 933 -12.66 -1.91 62.82
N GLU A 934 -11.75 -1.17 63.43
CA GLU A 934 -11.92 -0.63 64.79
C GLU A 934 -12.99 0.46 64.80
N THR A 935 -12.90 1.41 63.87
CA THR A 935 -13.90 2.47 63.72
C THR A 935 -15.28 1.88 63.40
N ARG A 936 -15.34 0.89 62.50
CA ARG A 936 -16.59 0.23 62.13
C ARG A 936 -17.23 -0.50 63.31
N GLU A 937 -16.47 -1.27 64.08
CA GLU A 937 -17.00 -2.00 65.24
C GLU A 937 -17.50 -1.06 66.34
N LEU A 938 -16.88 0.12 66.50
CA LEU A 938 -17.26 1.10 67.51
C LEU A 938 -18.51 1.92 67.12
N HIS A 939 -18.69 2.22 65.83
CA HIS A 939 -19.71 3.17 65.36
C HIS A 939 -20.75 2.58 64.39
N MET A 940 -20.82 1.25 64.24
CA MET A 940 -21.74 0.60 63.29
C MET A 940 -23.20 1.03 63.48
N ASP A 941 -23.70 0.93 64.72
CA ASP A 941 -25.10 1.23 65.03
C ASP A 941 -25.39 2.73 64.84
N ASP A 942 -24.43 3.60 65.21
CA ASP A 942 -24.53 5.04 64.97
C ASP A 942 -24.62 5.36 63.47
N MET A 943 -23.83 4.67 62.63
CA MET A 943 -23.84 4.86 61.18
C MET A 943 -25.15 4.36 60.54
N PHE A 944 -25.68 3.22 60.98
CA PHE A 944 -27.00 2.75 60.52
C PHE A 944 -28.12 3.70 60.93
N GLN A 945 -28.07 4.20 62.17
CA GLN A 945 -29.05 5.14 62.69
C GLN A 945 -28.95 6.52 62.04
N TYR A 946 -27.76 6.91 61.58
CA TYR A 946 -27.56 8.16 60.84
C TYR A 946 -28.02 8.06 59.39
N TYR A 947 -27.83 6.90 58.75
CA TYR A 947 -28.32 6.64 57.39
C TYR A 947 -29.86 6.62 57.33
N TYR A 948 -30.50 5.98 58.32
CA TYR A 948 -31.95 5.88 58.43
C TYR A 948 -32.59 7.21 58.84
#